data_AF-E3NGI5-F1
#
_entry.id   AF-E3NGI5-F1
#
_cell.length_a   1.000
_cell.length_b   1.000
_cell.length_c   1.000
_cell.angle_alpha   90.00
_cell.angle_beta   90.00
_cell.angle_gamma   90.00
#
_symmetry.space_group_name_H-M   'P 1'
#
loop_
_entity.id
_entity.type
_entity.pdbx_description
1 polymer ?
#
loop_
_entity_poly.entity_id
_entity_poly.type
_entity_poly.pdbx_seq_one_letter_code
_entity_poly.pdbx_strand_id
1 'polypeptide(L)'
;MVILFLLFSIVFSNLNAINVLVYSPAFAASHTNFMARLADTLTEAGHNVTFLVPIVDVARRNQLGVRITTDVVVVEHDELASQESVPFDDSMEVYWTEKTDSSNVEESFKWFFDGMEVGCENLLRQKHIFDLMKSRNFDVAILEPLAVCGLGFFKKLGIEKTILASSCAYYDFLFRHLGEPNEYSYLPALMSTKGEKMSLMERFENYKVSEVQKVFQGMSRGMFKMFDKEQHFYRQYLGKEIPDWRELIPAASLYFTNSNPYLDFPRPVIQKTIPIGGVTVDMEKIKSTKLDSDWDTILSKRRLNLLISFGSMIHSSHMLTPARDNILRVIASQPDVTFIWKYETNDTSFAENLENVVFSQWVPQTALLADTRLSGFLTHGGLGSTNELAHLGKPAIVVPIFGDQYRNAHMLERHGCALIVEKTELDNWKLLKNSVKSILYDGKFKKNAMHLAELLRNQPLKPKELVVKYVEFVAKYGPFPEMDPYVRKLDFIQRNLLDVYLIEIIGHILFFSVIFLMTYLMPVIDIGKRDECIGVKLTKDLVIVEASEEMIARKKSESTSDEMMEAWWKSEMDSTNLRDTFRTNKDSFQMFKWFSSDMKIGCRNFHSRRDIFHQMKSRNFDVAILEPISVCGLGFVNALGIEKIILASSATFFDSVLNYIGEPLDFSYVPSLYSVTGEVMSMAERYENWVVLAFGTR
;
A
#
# COMPACT_ATOMS: atom_id res chain seq x y z
N MET A 1 46.32 5.29 -26.01
CA MET A 1 45.19 4.58 -26.66
C MET A 1 44.62 3.48 -25.78
N VAL A 2 45.33 2.36 -25.53
CA VAL A 2 44.77 1.19 -24.80
C VAL A 2 44.14 1.55 -23.44
N ILE A 3 44.79 2.34 -22.59
CA ILE A 3 44.21 2.80 -21.30
C ILE A 3 42.93 3.60 -21.52
N LEU A 4 42.86 4.44 -22.55
CA LEU A 4 41.66 5.21 -22.90
C LEU A 4 40.52 4.28 -23.35
N PHE A 5 40.84 3.25 -24.13
CA PHE A 5 39.89 2.25 -24.60
C PHE A 5 39.38 1.36 -23.45
N LEU A 6 40.25 0.96 -22.51
CA LEU A 6 39.86 0.24 -21.30
C LEU A 6 38.99 1.10 -20.38
N LEU A 7 39.31 2.38 -20.19
CA LEU A 7 38.44 3.32 -19.48
C LEU A 7 37.09 3.49 -20.18
N PHE A 8 37.07 3.54 -21.52
CA PHE A 8 35.82 3.54 -22.31
C PHE A 8 35.02 2.27 -22.04
N SER A 9 35.64 1.08 -22.15
CA SER A 9 34.98 -0.20 -21.86
C SER A 9 34.43 -0.28 -20.44
N ILE A 10 35.15 0.23 -19.43
CA ILE A 10 34.72 0.24 -18.02
C ILE A 10 33.57 1.22 -17.77
N VAL A 11 33.55 2.35 -18.49
CA VAL A 11 32.43 3.31 -18.45
C VAL A 11 31.18 2.73 -19.13
N PHE A 12 31.34 2.02 -20.25
CA PHE A 12 30.21 1.45 -20.99
C PHE A 12 29.75 0.06 -20.48
N SER A 13 30.54 -0.68 -19.71
CA SER A 13 30.20 -2.02 -19.21
C SER A 13 29.11 -2.08 -18.13
N ASN A 14 28.43 -0.97 -17.86
CA ASN A 14 27.33 -0.86 -16.89
C ASN A 14 26.01 -0.38 -17.51
N LEU A 15 25.93 -0.25 -18.84
CA LEU A 15 24.73 0.19 -19.57
C LEU A 15 24.16 -0.92 -20.47
N ASN A 16 23.84 -2.06 -19.86
CA ASN A 16 22.99 -3.07 -20.52
C ASN A 16 21.54 -2.60 -20.46
N ALA A 17 21.04 -2.02 -21.56
CA ALA A 17 19.62 -1.68 -21.70
C ALA A 17 18.76 -2.96 -21.62
N ILE A 18 17.80 -2.96 -20.69
CA ILE A 18 16.87 -4.06 -20.44
C ILE A 18 15.74 -4.00 -21.46
N ASN A 19 15.27 -5.15 -21.97
CA ASN A 19 14.11 -5.23 -22.84
C ASN A 19 12.85 -5.46 -21.98
N VAL A 20 12.03 -4.42 -21.82
CA VAL A 20 10.84 -4.40 -20.97
C VAL A 20 9.57 -4.46 -21.81
N LEU A 21 8.67 -5.39 -21.51
CA LEU A 21 7.30 -5.40 -22.04
C LEU A 21 6.32 -4.83 -21.01
N VAL A 22 5.65 -3.73 -21.31
CA VAL A 22 4.58 -3.16 -20.47
C VAL A 22 3.24 -3.40 -21.15
N TYR A 23 2.36 -4.17 -20.50
CA TYR A 23 1.00 -4.49 -20.97
C TYR A 23 -0.04 -3.60 -20.27
N SER A 24 -0.81 -2.85 -21.05
CA SER A 24 -1.82 -1.92 -20.54
C SER A 24 -3.04 -1.86 -21.48
N PRO A 25 -4.10 -2.63 -21.21
CA PRO A 25 -5.37 -2.50 -21.94
C PRO A 25 -5.97 -1.10 -21.78
N ALA A 26 -6.39 -0.49 -22.88
CA ALA A 26 -6.96 0.86 -22.90
C ALA A 26 -8.47 0.81 -22.68
N PHE A 27 -8.89 0.74 -21.42
CA PHE A 27 -10.30 0.85 -20.98
C PHE A 27 -10.59 2.15 -20.21
N ALA A 28 -9.59 2.73 -19.55
CA ALA A 28 -9.73 3.96 -18.78
C ALA A 28 -8.43 4.76 -18.76
N ALA A 29 -8.55 6.09 -18.81
CA ALA A 29 -7.41 6.99 -18.91
C ALA A 29 -6.53 6.98 -17.65
N SER A 30 -7.08 6.82 -16.44
CA SER A 30 -6.30 6.75 -15.19
C SER A 30 -5.31 5.59 -15.18
N HIS A 31 -5.77 4.41 -15.58
CA HIS A 31 -5.01 3.16 -15.65
C HIS A 31 -3.91 3.25 -16.71
N THR A 32 -4.30 3.62 -17.94
CA THR A 32 -3.38 3.72 -19.07
C THR A 32 -2.30 4.79 -18.84
N ASN A 33 -2.64 5.95 -18.26
CA ASN A 33 -1.66 6.99 -17.89
C ASN A 33 -0.67 6.52 -16.80
N PHE A 34 -1.11 5.71 -15.84
CA PHE A 34 -0.23 5.15 -14.80
C PHE A 34 0.78 4.17 -15.41
N MET A 35 0.30 3.18 -16.17
CA MET A 35 1.16 2.19 -16.84
C MET A 35 2.11 2.85 -17.85
N ALA A 36 1.62 3.83 -18.61
CA ALA A 36 2.43 4.67 -19.48
C ALA A 36 3.55 5.42 -18.74
N ARG A 37 3.31 5.86 -17.50
CA ARG A 37 4.36 6.50 -16.69
C ARG A 37 5.44 5.51 -16.25
N LEU A 38 5.10 4.24 -16.01
CA LEU A 38 6.10 3.21 -15.76
C LEU A 38 6.96 2.99 -17.02
N ALA A 39 6.32 2.91 -18.20
CA ALA A 39 7.01 2.77 -19.47
C ALA A 39 7.94 3.96 -19.78
N ASP A 40 7.44 5.20 -19.65
CA ASP A 40 8.25 6.40 -19.83
C ASP A 40 9.36 6.49 -18.77
N THR A 41 9.12 6.07 -17.52
CA THR A 41 10.15 6.07 -16.46
C THR A 41 11.34 5.17 -16.79
N LEU A 42 11.08 3.99 -17.37
CA LEU A 42 12.11 3.02 -17.75
C LEU A 42 12.80 3.44 -19.07
N THR A 43 12.07 4.09 -19.98
CA THR A 43 12.64 4.73 -21.17
C THR A 43 13.55 5.91 -20.78
N GLU A 44 13.16 6.72 -19.79
CA GLU A 44 13.97 7.81 -19.21
C GLU A 44 15.24 7.28 -18.51
N ALA A 45 15.28 6.01 -18.13
CA ALA A 45 16.46 5.32 -17.59
C ALA A 45 17.36 4.68 -18.68
N GLY A 46 16.95 4.75 -19.96
CA GLY A 46 17.71 4.17 -21.08
C GLY A 46 17.48 2.68 -21.32
N HIS A 47 16.34 2.13 -20.90
CA HIS A 47 15.92 0.76 -21.24
C HIS A 47 15.10 0.71 -22.53
N ASN A 48 15.05 -0.44 -23.19
CA ASN A 48 14.23 -0.68 -24.37
C ASN A 48 12.82 -1.07 -23.92
N VAL A 49 11.82 -0.20 -24.09
CA VAL A 49 10.46 -0.44 -23.57
C VAL A 49 9.44 -0.55 -24.70
N THR A 50 8.78 -1.72 -24.80
CA THR A 50 7.56 -1.89 -25.58
C THR A 50 6.34 -1.57 -24.72
N PHE A 51 5.44 -0.71 -25.21
CA PHE A 51 4.12 -0.49 -24.63
C PHE A 51 3.04 -1.20 -25.46
N LEU A 52 2.56 -2.36 -24.98
CA LEU A 52 1.57 -3.20 -25.65
C LEU A 52 0.16 -2.87 -25.13
N VAL A 53 -0.70 -2.42 -26.04
CA VAL A 53 -2.01 -1.82 -25.72
C VAL A 53 -3.14 -2.49 -26.49
N PRO A 54 -3.80 -3.50 -25.92
CA PRO A 54 -5.13 -3.91 -26.35
C PRO A 54 -6.11 -2.75 -26.21
N ILE A 55 -6.81 -2.37 -27.28
CA ILE A 55 -7.98 -1.50 -27.16
C ILE A 55 -9.12 -2.28 -26.50
N VAL A 56 -9.81 -1.63 -25.57
CA VAL A 56 -10.99 -2.17 -24.86
C VAL A 56 -12.14 -1.16 -24.97
N ASP A 57 -11.87 0.11 -24.65
CA ASP A 57 -12.72 1.24 -25.00
C ASP A 57 -12.09 1.99 -26.20
N VAL A 58 -12.80 1.99 -27.33
CA VAL A 58 -12.36 2.65 -28.58
C VAL A 58 -12.20 4.18 -28.39
N ALA A 59 -12.94 4.80 -27.46
CA ALA A 59 -12.78 6.22 -27.12
C ALA A 59 -11.43 6.51 -26.43
N ARG A 60 -10.76 5.50 -25.86
CA ARG A 60 -9.42 5.63 -25.23
C ARG A 60 -8.27 5.35 -26.17
N ARG A 61 -8.51 4.95 -27.42
CA ARG A 61 -7.48 4.72 -28.45
C ARG A 61 -6.41 5.83 -28.54
N ASN A 62 -6.82 7.08 -28.39
CA ASN A 62 -5.94 8.25 -28.47
C ASN A 62 -5.51 8.80 -27.09
N GLN A 63 -5.80 8.10 -25.99
CA GLN A 63 -5.60 8.54 -24.61
C GLN A 63 -4.51 7.71 -23.89
N LEU A 64 -3.48 7.27 -24.63
CA LEU A 64 -2.51 6.26 -24.19
C LEU A 64 -1.47 6.74 -23.16
N GLY A 65 -1.41 8.03 -22.86
CA GLY A 65 -0.58 8.62 -21.79
C GLY A 65 0.94 8.69 -22.02
N VAL A 66 1.51 7.77 -22.80
CA VAL A 66 2.94 7.71 -23.14
C VAL A 66 3.43 8.97 -23.86
N ARG A 67 4.67 9.39 -23.56
CA ARG A 67 5.24 10.65 -24.06
C ARG A 67 6.61 10.51 -24.68
N ILE A 68 7.43 9.56 -24.21
CA ILE A 68 8.77 9.30 -24.78
C ILE A 68 8.99 7.84 -25.17
N THR A 69 8.17 6.93 -24.66
CA THR A 69 8.15 5.53 -25.08
C THR A 69 7.64 5.46 -26.53
N THR A 70 8.54 5.28 -27.49
CA THR A 70 8.20 5.33 -28.94
C THR A 70 7.70 4.00 -29.50
N ASP A 71 8.06 2.87 -28.88
CA ASP A 71 7.70 1.53 -29.33
C ASP A 71 6.33 1.10 -28.76
N VAL A 72 5.28 1.74 -29.27
CA VAL A 72 3.89 1.48 -28.89
C VAL A 72 3.25 0.52 -29.89
N VAL A 73 2.74 -0.61 -29.41
CA VAL A 73 2.01 -1.60 -30.20
C VAL A 73 0.55 -1.59 -29.77
N VAL A 74 -0.28 -0.89 -30.54
CA VAL A 74 -1.73 -0.87 -30.35
C VAL A 74 -2.34 -2.10 -31.04
N VAL A 75 -3.20 -2.81 -30.33
CA VAL A 75 -3.95 -3.96 -30.84
C VAL A 75 -5.41 -3.54 -30.99
N GLU A 76 -5.73 -3.19 -32.24
CA GLU A 76 -7.05 -2.75 -32.70
C GLU A 76 -8.10 -3.87 -32.57
N HIS A 77 -9.40 -3.53 -32.60
CA HIS A 77 -10.46 -4.54 -32.66
C HIS A 77 -10.45 -5.24 -34.03
N ASP A 78 -10.53 -6.56 -34.04
CA ASP A 78 -10.84 -7.33 -35.25
C ASP A 78 -12.34 -7.30 -35.60
N GLU A 79 -12.74 -7.96 -36.69
CA GLU A 79 -14.13 -7.97 -37.16
C GLU A 79 -15.12 -8.51 -36.11
N LEU A 80 -14.68 -9.40 -35.21
CA LEU A 80 -15.51 -9.98 -34.15
C LEU A 80 -15.60 -9.03 -32.95
N ALA A 81 -14.46 -8.49 -32.50
CA ALA A 81 -14.43 -7.49 -31.42
C ALA A 81 -15.10 -6.16 -31.80
N SER A 82 -15.30 -5.92 -33.11
CA SER A 82 -16.08 -4.77 -33.63
C SER A 82 -17.59 -5.02 -33.68
N GLN A 83 -18.05 -6.26 -33.46
CA GLN A 83 -19.48 -6.61 -33.39
C GLN A 83 -20.00 -6.69 -31.95
N GLU A 84 -19.11 -6.88 -30.98
CA GLU A 84 -19.46 -6.86 -29.55
C GLU A 84 -19.72 -5.42 -29.06
N SER A 85 -20.87 -5.22 -28.41
CA SER A 85 -21.36 -3.89 -28.01
C SER A 85 -21.29 -3.70 -26.49
N VAL A 86 -20.14 -3.23 -25.98
CA VAL A 86 -19.95 -2.91 -24.56
C VAL A 86 -20.34 -1.44 -24.28
N PRO A 87 -21.35 -1.15 -23.44
CA PRO A 87 -21.90 0.19 -23.27
C PRO A 87 -21.09 1.02 -22.25
N PHE A 88 -19.88 1.45 -22.63
CA PHE A 88 -18.98 2.21 -21.75
C PHE A 88 -19.58 3.54 -21.25
N ASP A 89 -20.06 4.40 -22.15
CA ASP A 89 -20.52 5.76 -21.80
C ASP A 89 -21.83 5.76 -20.99
N ASP A 90 -22.84 4.97 -21.40
CA ASP A 90 -24.11 4.84 -20.67
C ASP A 90 -23.88 4.38 -19.22
N SER A 91 -22.90 3.48 -19.02
CA SER A 91 -22.51 2.98 -17.70
C SER A 91 -21.84 4.03 -16.81
N MET A 92 -21.39 5.17 -17.35
CA MET A 92 -20.75 6.24 -16.56
C MET A 92 -21.76 7.24 -15.99
N GLU A 93 -22.92 7.44 -16.64
CA GLU A 93 -23.96 8.35 -16.15
C GLU A 93 -24.63 7.80 -14.87
N VAL A 94 -24.88 6.50 -14.81
CA VAL A 94 -25.64 5.86 -13.73
C VAL A 94 -25.05 6.13 -12.33
N TYR A 95 -23.72 6.26 -12.22
CA TYR A 95 -22.99 6.52 -10.98
C TYR A 95 -23.33 7.88 -10.31
N TRP A 96 -23.90 8.84 -11.04
CA TRP A 96 -24.44 10.06 -10.42
C TRP A 96 -25.67 9.81 -9.56
N THR A 97 -26.34 8.66 -9.75
CA THR A 97 -27.59 8.29 -9.07
C THR A 97 -27.44 7.06 -8.17
N GLU A 98 -26.57 6.11 -8.53
CA GLU A 98 -26.34 4.90 -7.75
C GLU A 98 -25.70 5.18 -6.38
N LYS A 99 -26.18 4.48 -5.35
CA LYS A 99 -25.44 4.34 -4.11
C LYS A 99 -24.23 3.44 -4.33
N THR A 100 -23.20 3.59 -3.51
CA THR A 100 -22.00 2.77 -3.60
C THR A 100 -21.95 1.88 -2.37
N ASP A 101 -22.43 0.65 -2.49
CA ASP A 101 -22.39 -0.36 -1.42
C ASP A 101 -22.19 -1.77 -1.99
N SER A 102 -22.00 -2.78 -1.14
CA SER A 102 -21.67 -4.13 -1.61
C SER A 102 -22.76 -4.82 -2.43
N SER A 103 -23.98 -4.29 -2.50
CA SER A 103 -25.10 -4.90 -3.24
C SER A 103 -25.02 -4.70 -4.75
N ASN A 104 -24.56 -3.55 -5.24
CA ASN A 104 -24.52 -3.24 -6.68
C ASN A 104 -23.14 -3.40 -7.36
N VAL A 105 -22.02 -3.44 -6.62
CA VAL A 105 -20.64 -3.46 -7.19
C VAL A 105 -20.43 -4.40 -8.40
N GLU A 106 -21.09 -5.57 -8.43
CA GLU A 106 -20.93 -6.52 -9.55
C GLU A 106 -21.72 -6.12 -10.81
N GLU A 107 -22.89 -5.49 -10.66
CA GLU A 107 -23.68 -4.94 -11.76
C GLU A 107 -23.05 -3.63 -12.27
N SER A 108 -22.70 -2.74 -11.34
CA SER A 108 -22.02 -1.46 -11.56
C SER A 108 -20.65 -1.55 -12.27
N PHE A 109 -20.06 -2.75 -12.38
CA PHE A 109 -18.79 -3.00 -13.10
C PHE A 109 -18.93 -4.01 -14.25
N LYS A 110 -20.15 -4.40 -14.65
CA LYS A 110 -20.35 -5.38 -15.73
C LYS A 110 -19.70 -4.97 -17.05
N TRP A 111 -19.81 -3.70 -17.45
CA TRP A 111 -19.16 -3.16 -18.65
C TRP A 111 -17.65 -3.40 -18.67
N PHE A 112 -17.00 -3.34 -17.50
CA PHE A 112 -15.56 -3.56 -17.37
C PHE A 112 -15.23 -5.03 -17.56
N PHE A 113 -15.98 -5.94 -16.91
CA PHE A 113 -15.76 -7.38 -17.06
C PHE A 113 -15.94 -7.82 -18.53
N ASP A 114 -17.05 -7.43 -19.16
CA ASP A 114 -17.35 -7.75 -20.56
C ASP A 114 -16.26 -7.20 -21.51
N GLY A 115 -15.85 -5.93 -21.32
CA GLY A 115 -14.83 -5.29 -22.14
C GLY A 115 -13.45 -5.95 -22.06
N MET A 116 -13.03 -6.37 -20.86
CA MET A 116 -11.75 -7.06 -20.69
C MET A 116 -11.78 -8.49 -21.26
N GLU A 117 -12.92 -9.20 -21.18
CA GLU A 117 -13.10 -10.49 -21.85
C GLU A 117 -12.94 -10.34 -23.39
N VAL A 118 -13.62 -9.36 -24.00
CA VAL A 118 -13.53 -9.08 -25.45
C VAL A 118 -12.12 -8.66 -25.86
N GLY A 119 -11.49 -7.75 -25.11
CA GLY A 119 -10.12 -7.27 -25.38
C GLY A 119 -9.07 -8.38 -25.28
N CYS A 120 -9.21 -9.28 -24.31
CA CYS A 120 -8.36 -10.47 -24.19
C CYS A 120 -8.52 -11.39 -25.40
N GLU A 121 -9.75 -11.73 -25.80
CA GLU A 121 -9.94 -12.65 -26.92
C GLU A 121 -9.44 -12.05 -28.25
N ASN A 122 -9.70 -10.75 -28.47
CA ASN A 122 -9.20 -9.99 -29.61
C ASN A 122 -7.67 -10.07 -29.75
N LEU A 123 -6.94 -9.79 -28.67
CA LEU A 123 -5.47 -9.90 -28.61
C LEU A 123 -5.00 -11.32 -29.01
N LEU A 124 -5.66 -12.35 -28.48
CA LEU A 124 -5.25 -13.74 -28.63
C LEU A 124 -5.58 -14.32 -30.01
N ARG A 125 -6.57 -13.78 -30.73
CA ARG A 125 -6.81 -14.08 -32.15
C ARG A 125 -5.71 -13.53 -33.06
N GLN A 126 -5.11 -12.39 -32.70
CA GLN A 126 -4.14 -11.66 -33.54
C GLN A 126 -2.70 -12.21 -33.43
N LYS A 127 -2.48 -13.42 -33.98
CA LYS A 127 -1.20 -14.15 -33.98
C LYS A 127 0.03 -13.31 -34.38
N HIS A 128 -0.12 -12.37 -35.32
CA HIS A 128 0.97 -11.50 -35.76
C HIS A 128 1.53 -10.60 -34.63
N ILE A 129 0.70 -10.23 -33.65
CA ILE A 129 1.14 -9.52 -32.43
C ILE A 129 1.97 -10.45 -31.55
N PHE A 130 1.55 -11.71 -31.37
CA PHE A 130 2.33 -12.69 -30.60
C PHE A 130 3.71 -12.93 -31.25
N ASP A 131 3.77 -13.13 -32.57
CA ASP A 131 5.04 -13.32 -33.29
C ASP A 131 5.94 -12.07 -33.23
N LEU A 132 5.35 -10.86 -33.32
CA LEU A 132 6.07 -9.60 -33.11
C LEU A 132 6.65 -9.49 -31.69
N MET A 133 5.85 -9.75 -30.65
CA MET A 133 6.30 -9.71 -29.26
C MET A 133 7.40 -10.76 -29.00
N LYS A 134 7.25 -11.97 -29.57
CA LYS A 134 8.24 -13.05 -29.48
C LYS A 134 9.57 -12.68 -30.14
N SER A 135 9.55 -11.89 -31.21
CA SER A 135 10.79 -11.43 -31.88
C SER A 135 11.65 -10.48 -31.03
N ARG A 136 11.06 -9.84 -30.00
CA ARG A 136 11.70 -8.77 -29.21
C ARG A 136 12.49 -9.24 -27.98
N ASN A 137 12.35 -10.51 -27.58
CA ASN A 137 13.14 -11.15 -26.52
C ASN A 137 13.21 -10.33 -25.20
N PHE A 138 12.07 -10.21 -24.51
CA PHE A 138 11.97 -9.43 -23.28
C PHE A 138 12.63 -10.08 -22.07
N ASP A 139 13.37 -9.29 -21.30
CA ASP A 139 14.03 -9.67 -20.05
C ASP A 139 13.06 -9.66 -18.86
N VAL A 140 12.06 -8.77 -18.88
CA VAL A 140 11.08 -8.55 -17.81
C VAL A 140 9.79 -7.99 -18.40
N ALA A 141 8.64 -8.36 -17.82
CA ALA A 141 7.35 -7.82 -18.23
C ALA A 141 6.55 -7.25 -17.06
N ILE A 142 5.73 -6.23 -17.32
CA ILE A 142 4.92 -5.51 -16.34
C ILE A 142 3.47 -5.49 -16.81
N LEU A 143 2.51 -5.85 -15.95
CA LEU A 143 1.08 -5.68 -16.23
C LEU A 143 0.32 -5.13 -15.03
N GLU A 144 -0.84 -4.52 -15.29
CA GLU A 144 -1.82 -4.26 -14.24
C GLU A 144 -2.69 -5.51 -13.99
N PRO A 145 -2.74 -6.06 -12.76
CA PRO A 145 -3.52 -7.26 -12.42
C PRO A 145 -5.03 -6.99 -12.26
N LEU A 146 -5.57 -6.08 -13.07
CA LEU A 146 -6.99 -5.98 -13.40
C LEU A 146 -7.37 -6.92 -14.56
N ALA A 147 -6.39 -7.57 -15.19
CA ALA A 147 -6.54 -8.64 -16.17
C ALA A 147 -5.46 -9.71 -15.96
N VAL A 148 -5.80 -10.97 -16.24
CA VAL A 148 -4.85 -12.11 -16.22
C VAL A 148 -4.49 -12.60 -17.62
N CYS A 149 -5.12 -12.08 -18.68
CA CYS A 149 -4.77 -12.41 -20.07
C CYS A 149 -3.28 -12.16 -20.39
N GLY A 150 -2.75 -11.04 -19.89
CA GLY A 150 -1.34 -10.67 -20.04
C GLY A 150 -0.39 -11.69 -19.40
N LEU A 151 -0.74 -12.29 -18.26
CA LEU A 151 0.08 -13.33 -17.60
C LEU A 151 0.20 -14.60 -18.46
N GLY A 152 -0.91 -15.08 -19.03
CA GLY A 152 -0.89 -16.22 -19.95
C GLY A 152 -0.09 -15.94 -21.22
N PHE A 153 -0.21 -14.72 -21.75
CA PHE A 153 0.56 -14.24 -22.90
C PHE A 153 2.07 -14.18 -22.60
N PHE A 154 2.48 -13.57 -21.49
CA PHE A 154 3.88 -13.51 -21.04
C PHE A 154 4.47 -14.92 -20.84
N LYS A 155 3.71 -15.83 -20.21
CA LYS A 155 4.13 -17.22 -19.99
C LYS A 155 4.36 -17.97 -21.31
N LYS A 156 3.54 -17.73 -22.34
CA LYS A 156 3.76 -18.32 -23.68
C LYS A 156 4.93 -17.70 -24.45
N LEU A 157 5.25 -16.42 -24.19
CA LEU A 157 6.48 -15.78 -24.67
C LEU A 157 7.76 -16.30 -23.98
N GLY A 158 7.63 -17.00 -22.85
CA GLY A 158 8.75 -17.50 -22.04
C GLY A 158 9.25 -16.50 -20.99
N ILE A 159 8.46 -15.46 -20.67
CA ILE A 159 8.85 -14.41 -19.72
C ILE A 159 8.43 -14.81 -18.30
N GLU A 160 9.36 -15.43 -17.56
CA GLU A 160 9.14 -15.80 -16.15
C GLU A 160 9.25 -14.59 -15.20
N LYS A 161 10.02 -13.57 -15.58
CA LYS A 161 10.26 -12.34 -14.81
C LYS A 161 9.11 -11.36 -15.01
N THR A 162 8.00 -11.56 -14.31
CA THR A 162 6.83 -10.67 -14.36
C THR A 162 6.71 -9.80 -13.11
N ILE A 163 6.28 -8.55 -13.27
CA ILE A 163 5.94 -7.60 -12.20
C ILE A 163 4.47 -7.20 -12.35
N LEU A 164 3.72 -7.22 -11.26
CA LEU A 164 2.35 -6.67 -11.21
C LEU A 164 2.42 -5.19 -10.85
N ALA A 165 1.52 -4.36 -11.36
CA ALA A 165 1.47 -2.93 -11.04
C ALA A 165 0.03 -2.41 -10.89
N SER A 166 -0.39 -2.07 -9.67
CA SER A 166 -1.70 -1.45 -9.41
C SER A 166 -1.64 0.06 -9.58
N SER A 167 -2.47 0.62 -10.46
CA SER A 167 -2.70 2.07 -10.57
C SER A 167 -3.61 2.64 -9.47
N CYS A 168 -4.38 1.77 -8.82
CA CYS A 168 -5.07 2.04 -7.55
C CYS A 168 -4.09 1.93 -6.36
N ALA A 169 -4.55 2.27 -5.15
CA ALA A 169 -3.71 2.19 -3.95
C ALA A 169 -3.29 0.73 -3.68
N TYR A 170 -4.21 -0.21 -3.90
CA TYR A 170 -3.98 -1.66 -4.01
C TYR A 170 -5.25 -2.33 -4.54
N TYR A 171 -5.13 -3.63 -4.84
CA TYR A 171 -6.25 -4.53 -5.09
C TYR A 171 -6.36 -5.56 -3.95
N ASP A 172 -7.30 -5.35 -3.02
CA ASP A 172 -7.48 -6.20 -1.83
C ASP A 172 -7.91 -7.63 -2.19
N PHE A 173 -8.63 -7.81 -3.31
CA PHE A 173 -8.94 -9.13 -3.88
C PHE A 173 -7.68 -9.92 -4.33
N LEU A 174 -6.51 -9.30 -4.42
CA LEU A 174 -5.24 -9.97 -4.70
C LEU A 174 -4.48 -10.40 -3.44
N PHE A 175 -4.71 -9.79 -2.27
CA PHE A 175 -3.91 -10.06 -1.06
C PHE A 175 -3.89 -11.56 -0.70
N ARG A 176 -5.04 -12.23 -0.73
CA ARG A 176 -5.12 -13.68 -0.52
C ARG A 176 -4.41 -14.52 -1.59
N HIS A 177 -4.27 -14.01 -2.82
CA HIS A 177 -3.57 -14.67 -3.93
C HIS A 177 -2.06 -14.39 -3.94
N LEU A 178 -1.62 -13.31 -3.29
CA LEU A 178 -0.21 -12.94 -3.10
C LEU A 178 0.39 -13.40 -1.77
N GLY A 179 -0.45 -13.78 -0.79
CA GLY A 179 -0.02 -14.18 0.55
C GLY A 179 0.08 -13.01 1.54
N GLU A 180 -0.52 -11.87 1.20
CA GLU A 180 -0.52 -10.66 2.02
C GLU A 180 -1.63 -10.73 3.10
N PRO A 181 -1.43 -10.13 4.29
CA PRO A 181 -2.50 -9.95 5.29
C PRO A 181 -3.66 -9.12 4.72
N ASN A 182 -4.89 -9.36 5.20
CA ASN A 182 -6.08 -8.64 4.71
C ASN A 182 -7.00 -8.27 5.87
N GLU A 183 -7.06 -6.98 6.19
CA GLU A 183 -7.40 -6.44 7.51
C GLU A 183 -8.67 -5.57 7.51
N TYR A 184 -9.82 -6.16 7.13
CA TYR A 184 -11.12 -5.46 7.06
C TYR A 184 -11.58 -4.82 8.39
N SER A 185 -10.89 -5.14 9.49
CA SER A 185 -11.12 -4.64 10.84
C SER A 185 -10.84 -3.14 11.01
N TYR A 186 -9.89 -2.60 10.25
CA TYR A 186 -9.54 -1.17 10.20
C TYR A 186 -9.12 -0.70 8.80
N LEU A 187 -8.63 -1.57 7.92
CA LEU A 187 -8.18 -1.18 6.58
C LEU A 187 -9.39 -1.08 5.62
N PRO A 188 -9.61 0.07 4.96
CA PRO A 188 -10.66 0.16 3.95
C PRO A 188 -10.36 -0.71 2.73
N ALA A 189 -11.33 -1.52 2.30
CA ALA A 189 -11.33 -2.19 1.01
C ALA A 189 -11.23 -1.16 -0.13
N LEU A 190 -10.79 -1.55 -1.33
CA LEU A 190 -10.62 -0.61 -2.46
C LEU A 190 -11.90 0.21 -2.73
N MET A 191 -13.04 -0.48 -2.75
CA MET A 191 -14.37 0.06 -3.05
C MET A 191 -15.13 0.55 -1.80
N SER A 192 -14.43 0.74 -0.66
CA SER A 192 -15.07 1.08 0.62
C SER A 192 -15.50 2.54 0.69
N THR A 193 -16.71 2.79 1.21
CA THR A 193 -17.26 4.14 1.46
C THR A 193 -16.81 4.75 2.78
N LYS A 194 -15.74 4.23 3.40
CA LYS A 194 -15.33 4.55 4.77
C LYS A 194 -13.81 4.63 4.94
N GLY A 195 -13.37 5.46 5.87
CA GLY A 195 -11.99 5.53 6.35
C GLY A 195 -11.71 4.50 7.46
N GLU A 196 -10.52 4.58 8.07
CA GLU A 196 -10.04 3.58 9.05
C GLU A 196 -10.88 3.43 10.34
N LYS A 197 -11.77 4.39 10.63
CA LYS A 197 -12.56 4.48 11.86
C LYS A 197 -14.01 4.06 11.57
N MET A 198 -14.24 2.75 11.58
CA MET A 198 -15.50 2.13 11.21
C MET A 198 -16.25 1.59 12.45
N SER A 199 -17.57 1.81 12.49
CA SER A 199 -18.48 1.09 13.40
C SER A 199 -18.56 -0.41 13.07
N LEU A 200 -19.25 -1.20 13.90
CA LEU A 200 -19.43 -2.63 13.61
C LEU A 200 -20.12 -2.90 12.26
N MET A 201 -21.13 -2.10 11.90
CA MET A 201 -21.84 -2.27 10.63
C MET A 201 -21.01 -1.79 9.44
N GLU A 202 -20.21 -0.74 9.61
CA GLU A 202 -19.29 -0.28 8.56
C GLU A 202 -18.15 -1.27 8.33
N ARG A 203 -17.63 -1.93 9.38
CA ARG A 203 -16.65 -3.03 9.23
C ARG A 203 -17.25 -4.26 8.55
N PHE A 204 -18.50 -4.60 8.87
CA PHE A 204 -19.22 -5.68 8.19
C PHE A 204 -19.46 -5.36 6.71
N GLU A 205 -19.80 -4.11 6.39
CA GLU A 205 -19.96 -3.67 4.99
C GLU A 205 -18.62 -3.62 4.25
N ASN A 206 -17.55 -3.13 4.88
CA ASN A 206 -16.18 -3.16 4.36
C ASN A 206 -15.72 -4.60 4.04
N TYR A 207 -16.01 -5.55 4.92
CA TYR A 207 -15.81 -6.98 4.67
C TYR A 207 -16.69 -7.51 3.52
N LYS A 208 -17.96 -7.09 3.41
CA LYS A 208 -18.84 -7.49 2.30
C LYS A 208 -18.40 -6.93 0.94
N VAL A 209 -17.83 -5.73 0.93
CA VAL A 209 -17.23 -5.12 -0.25
C VAL A 209 -16.01 -5.92 -0.71
N SER A 210 -15.17 -6.37 0.22
CA SER A 210 -13.92 -7.13 -0.07
C SER A 210 -14.14 -8.63 -0.38
N GLU A 211 -14.68 -9.43 0.56
CA GLU A 211 -14.52 -10.90 0.61
C GLU A 211 -15.80 -11.73 0.37
N VAL A 212 -16.98 -11.12 0.18
CA VAL A 212 -18.28 -11.84 0.34
C VAL A 212 -18.55 -13.02 -0.62
N GLN A 213 -17.66 -13.29 -1.58
CA GLN A 213 -17.79 -14.38 -2.56
C GLN A 213 -16.66 -15.43 -2.47
N LYS A 214 -16.26 -15.80 -1.23
CA LYS A 214 -15.52 -17.06 -0.96
C LYS A 214 -16.11 -17.94 0.16
N VAL A 215 -17.11 -17.47 0.91
CA VAL A 215 -17.71 -18.23 2.04
C VAL A 215 -18.68 -19.33 1.57
N PHE A 216 -19.28 -19.19 0.39
CA PHE A 216 -20.12 -20.22 -0.24
C PHE A 216 -19.59 -20.56 -1.64
N GLN A 217 -19.35 -21.85 -1.89
CA GLN A 217 -18.66 -22.39 -3.08
C GLN A 217 -19.56 -22.42 -4.33
N GLY A 218 -20.11 -21.28 -4.76
CA GLY A 218 -21.03 -21.24 -5.90
C GLY A 218 -21.25 -19.89 -6.59
N MET A 219 -20.80 -18.78 -5.99
CA MET A 219 -20.79 -17.48 -6.65
C MET A 219 -19.36 -16.95 -6.67
N SER A 220 -18.80 -16.79 -7.88
CA SER A 220 -17.55 -16.05 -8.10
C SER A 220 -17.92 -14.63 -8.53
N ARG A 221 -17.33 -13.61 -7.88
CA ARG A 221 -17.60 -12.20 -8.19
C ARG A 221 -17.08 -11.89 -9.59
N GLY A 222 -17.66 -10.91 -10.29
CA GLY A 222 -17.37 -10.58 -11.69
C GLY A 222 -15.89 -10.66 -12.10
N MET A 223 -14.99 -10.03 -11.33
CA MET A 223 -13.52 -10.13 -11.51
C MET A 223 -12.99 -11.57 -11.65
N PHE A 224 -13.45 -12.51 -10.83
CA PHE A 224 -12.98 -13.90 -10.88
C PHE A 224 -13.63 -14.70 -12.02
N LYS A 225 -14.89 -14.39 -12.39
CA LYS A 225 -15.52 -14.94 -13.61
C LYS A 225 -14.72 -14.52 -14.85
N MET A 226 -14.42 -13.22 -14.94
CA MET A 226 -13.59 -12.61 -15.98
C MET A 226 -12.20 -13.24 -16.03
N PHE A 227 -11.50 -13.39 -14.90
CA PHE A 227 -10.20 -14.06 -14.88
C PHE A 227 -10.26 -15.54 -15.32
N ASP A 228 -11.32 -16.27 -14.94
CA ASP A 228 -11.53 -17.66 -15.39
C ASP A 228 -11.87 -17.75 -16.89
N LYS A 229 -12.50 -16.71 -17.46
CA LYS A 229 -12.74 -16.57 -18.90
C LYS A 229 -11.49 -16.17 -19.67
N GLU A 230 -10.73 -15.17 -19.22
CA GLU A 230 -9.42 -14.81 -19.79
C GLU A 230 -8.49 -16.02 -19.80
N GLN A 231 -8.53 -16.83 -18.74
CA GLN A 231 -7.85 -18.12 -18.65
C GLN A 231 -8.33 -19.15 -19.67
N HIS A 232 -9.65 -19.26 -19.87
CA HIS A 232 -10.19 -20.11 -20.93
C HIS A 232 -9.66 -19.66 -22.31
N PHE A 233 -9.62 -18.36 -22.57
CA PHE A 233 -9.10 -17.82 -23.82
C PHE A 233 -7.59 -18.05 -23.99
N TYR A 234 -6.73 -17.73 -23.01
CA TYR A 234 -5.29 -17.98 -23.20
C TYR A 234 -4.98 -19.48 -23.33
N ARG A 235 -5.71 -20.36 -22.63
CA ARG A 235 -5.57 -21.82 -22.81
C ARG A 235 -6.11 -22.32 -24.16
N GLN A 236 -7.11 -21.66 -24.73
CA GLN A 236 -7.65 -21.96 -26.06
C GLN A 236 -6.69 -21.55 -27.19
N TYR A 237 -6.16 -20.33 -27.15
CA TYR A 237 -5.39 -19.76 -28.27
C TYR A 237 -3.88 -20.02 -28.17
N LEU A 238 -3.32 -20.04 -26.96
CA LEU A 238 -1.87 -20.17 -26.76
C LEU A 238 -1.46 -21.59 -26.35
N GLY A 239 -2.24 -22.28 -25.51
CA GLY A 239 -2.01 -23.68 -25.17
C GLY A 239 -2.55 -24.09 -23.80
N LYS A 240 -3.05 -25.34 -23.70
CA LYS A 240 -3.65 -25.89 -22.46
C LYS A 240 -2.63 -26.11 -21.34
N GLU A 241 -1.34 -26.13 -21.66
CA GLU A 241 -0.23 -26.28 -20.72
C GLU A 241 0.07 -25.03 -19.89
N ILE A 242 -0.55 -23.88 -20.19
CA ILE A 242 -0.36 -22.65 -19.43
C ILE A 242 -0.99 -22.83 -18.02
N PRO A 243 -0.27 -22.47 -16.93
CA PRO A 243 -0.76 -22.54 -15.54
C PRO A 243 -2.07 -21.78 -15.30
N ASP A 244 -2.72 -22.04 -14.16
CA ASP A 244 -3.91 -21.29 -13.75
C ASP A 244 -3.54 -19.85 -13.37
N TRP A 245 -4.43 -18.87 -13.50
CA TRP A 245 -4.13 -17.50 -13.05
C TRP A 245 -3.84 -17.43 -11.55
N ARG A 246 -4.40 -18.38 -10.76
CA ARG A 246 -4.12 -18.57 -9.33
C ARG A 246 -2.69 -19.05 -9.05
N GLU A 247 -1.99 -19.55 -10.07
CA GLU A 247 -0.56 -19.88 -10.06
C GLU A 247 0.29 -18.75 -10.68
N LEU A 248 -0.21 -18.07 -11.72
CA LEU A 248 0.54 -17.01 -12.41
C LEU A 248 0.64 -15.69 -11.60
N ILE A 249 -0.42 -15.28 -10.90
CA ILE A 249 -0.39 -14.08 -10.04
C ILE A 249 0.71 -14.16 -8.95
N PRO A 250 0.79 -15.21 -8.11
CA PRO A 250 1.84 -15.32 -7.10
C PRO A 250 3.23 -15.56 -7.67
N ALA A 251 3.35 -16.17 -8.86
CA ALA A 251 4.62 -16.36 -9.54
C ALA A 251 5.27 -15.05 -10.03
N ALA A 252 4.53 -13.94 -10.06
CA ALA A 252 5.12 -12.62 -10.27
C ALA A 252 6.22 -12.32 -9.23
N SER A 253 7.30 -11.72 -9.69
CA SER A 253 8.51 -11.44 -8.92
C SER A 253 8.31 -10.31 -7.91
N LEU A 254 7.53 -9.28 -8.27
CA LEU A 254 7.18 -8.11 -7.46
C LEU A 254 5.76 -7.62 -7.78
N TYR A 255 5.18 -6.86 -6.85
CA TYR A 255 3.91 -6.14 -6.99
C TYR A 255 4.09 -4.66 -6.63
N PHE A 256 4.14 -3.80 -7.65
CA PHE A 256 4.07 -2.35 -7.49
C PHE A 256 2.64 -1.91 -7.14
N THR A 257 2.50 -0.95 -6.24
CA THR A 257 1.21 -0.35 -5.84
C THR A 257 1.27 1.17 -5.86
N ASN A 258 0.21 1.87 -6.30
CA ASN A 258 0.15 3.33 -6.31
C ASN A 258 -0.18 3.94 -4.91
N SER A 259 -0.05 3.15 -3.85
CA SER A 259 -0.03 3.60 -2.46
C SER A 259 1.29 4.31 -2.13
N ASN A 260 1.23 5.36 -1.31
CA ASN A 260 2.41 6.02 -0.73
C ASN A 260 2.33 5.95 0.81
N PRO A 261 3.33 5.39 1.54
CA PRO A 261 3.23 5.18 2.98
C PRO A 261 3.07 6.44 3.84
N TYR A 262 3.36 7.61 3.29
CA TYR A 262 3.21 8.91 3.97
C TYR A 262 1.87 9.60 3.68
N LEU A 263 1.09 9.06 2.74
CA LEU A 263 -0.25 9.55 2.36
C LEU A 263 -1.36 8.57 2.75
N ASP A 264 -1.12 7.28 2.52
CA ASP A 264 -2.12 6.22 2.59
C ASP A 264 -2.40 5.71 4.01
N PHE A 265 -3.39 4.82 4.15
CA PHE A 265 -3.64 4.05 5.36
C PHE A 265 -2.45 3.11 5.66
N PRO A 266 -1.81 3.21 6.85
CA PRO A 266 -0.81 2.25 7.28
C PRO A 266 -1.40 0.84 7.28
N ARG A 267 -0.63 -0.13 6.79
CA ARG A 267 -1.02 -1.54 6.71
C ARG A 267 0.22 -2.44 6.63
N PRO A 268 0.13 -3.71 7.07
CA PRO A 268 1.13 -4.74 6.78
C PRO A 268 1.30 -4.93 5.27
N VAL A 269 2.53 -5.18 4.84
CA VAL A 269 2.90 -5.51 3.45
C VAL A 269 3.95 -6.63 3.45
N ILE A 270 3.88 -7.52 2.46
CA ILE A 270 4.93 -8.52 2.24
C ILE A 270 6.08 -7.94 1.41
N GLN A 271 7.27 -8.54 1.48
CA GLN A 271 8.49 -8.07 0.81
C GLN A 271 8.35 -7.97 -0.72
N LYS A 272 7.39 -8.71 -1.30
CA LYS A 272 7.02 -8.66 -2.72
C LYS A 272 6.27 -7.38 -3.11
N THR A 273 5.60 -6.71 -2.15
CA THR A 273 4.69 -5.58 -2.41
C THR A 273 5.40 -4.25 -2.15
N ILE A 274 5.69 -3.51 -3.24
CA ILE A 274 6.49 -2.28 -3.23
C ILE A 274 5.59 -1.06 -3.50
N PRO A 275 5.49 -0.10 -2.57
CA PRO A 275 4.73 1.12 -2.80
C PRO A 275 5.50 2.12 -3.67
N ILE A 276 4.84 2.59 -4.74
CA ILE A 276 5.35 3.58 -5.71
C ILE A 276 4.36 4.74 -5.93
N GLY A 277 3.46 4.98 -4.97
CA GLY A 277 2.50 6.07 -5.01
C GLY A 277 3.15 7.43 -5.21
N GLY A 278 2.70 8.15 -6.23
CA GLY A 278 3.26 9.42 -6.66
C GLY A 278 4.22 9.35 -7.86
N VAL A 279 4.49 8.17 -8.45
CA VAL A 279 5.31 8.03 -9.67
C VAL A 279 4.79 8.85 -10.87
N THR A 280 3.49 9.14 -10.90
CA THR A 280 2.80 10.01 -11.87
C THR A 280 3.06 11.51 -11.67
N VAL A 281 3.54 11.94 -10.49
CA VAL A 281 3.73 13.36 -10.16
C VAL A 281 5.15 13.81 -10.51
N ASP A 282 5.34 14.21 -11.77
CA ASP A 282 6.62 14.75 -12.25
C ASP A 282 6.81 16.21 -11.82
N MET A 283 7.31 16.42 -10.59
CA MET A 283 7.48 17.75 -10.00
C MET A 283 8.32 18.73 -10.83
N GLU A 284 9.30 18.26 -11.61
CA GLU A 284 10.14 19.15 -12.43
C GLU A 284 9.45 19.52 -13.75
N LYS A 285 8.76 18.58 -14.40
CA LYS A 285 7.89 18.89 -15.53
C LYS A 285 6.75 19.83 -15.11
N ILE A 286 6.19 19.64 -13.92
CA ILE A 286 5.10 20.47 -13.40
C ILE A 286 5.57 21.92 -13.17
N LYS A 287 6.72 22.14 -12.51
CA LYS A 287 7.31 23.49 -12.32
C LYS A 287 7.67 24.19 -13.64
N SER A 288 8.09 23.43 -14.65
CA SER A 288 8.52 23.98 -15.95
C SER A 288 7.37 24.17 -16.95
N THR A 289 6.20 23.56 -16.70
CA THR A 289 4.99 23.77 -17.50
C THR A 289 4.41 25.14 -17.19
N LYS A 290 4.56 26.08 -18.13
CA LYS A 290 3.89 27.39 -18.06
C LYS A 290 2.44 27.26 -18.50
N LEU A 291 1.56 27.95 -17.78
CA LEU A 291 0.23 28.29 -18.26
C LEU A 291 0.33 29.32 -19.40
N ASP A 292 -0.65 29.33 -20.29
CA ASP A 292 -0.81 30.35 -21.33
C ASP A 292 -1.36 31.68 -20.77
N SER A 293 -1.49 32.68 -21.65
CA SER A 293 -2.01 34.02 -21.35
C SER A 293 -3.44 34.01 -20.80
N ASP A 294 -4.23 33.01 -21.16
CA ASP A 294 -5.66 33.01 -20.96
C ASP A 294 -5.94 32.47 -19.56
N TRP A 295 -5.26 31.39 -19.16
CA TRP A 295 -5.21 30.96 -17.76
C TRP A 295 -4.59 32.00 -16.84
N ASP A 296 -3.53 32.71 -17.26
CA ASP A 296 -2.93 33.78 -16.45
C ASP A 296 -3.92 34.93 -16.20
N THR A 297 -4.71 35.29 -17.23
CA THR A 297 -5.79 36.27 -17.14
C THR A 297 -6.93 35.79 -16.24
N ILE A 298 -7.37 34.53 -16.39
CA ILE A 298 -8.44 33.91 -15.57
C ILE A 298 -8.04 33.90 -14.09
N LEU A 299 -6.84 33.41 -13.77
CA LEU A 299 -6.34 33.28 -12.38
C LEU A 299 -6.08 34.63 -11.71
N SER A 300 -5.86 35.68 -12.50
CA SER A 300 -5.62 37.05 -12.01
C SER A 300 -6.90 37.89 -11.90
N LYS A 301 -8.04 37.42 -12.44
CA LYS A 301 -9.32 38.16 -12.43
C LYS A 301 -9.87 38.39 -11.02
N ARG A 302 -9.54 37.53 -10.05
CA ARG A 302 -10.05 37.57 -8.66
C ARG A 302 -9.00 37.12 -7.64
N ARG A 303 -9.26 37.41 -6.35
CA ARG A 303 -8.33 37.16 -5.23
C ARG A 303 -8.14 35.67 -4.92
N LEU A 304 -9.12 34.82 -5.25
CA LEU A 304 -9.10 33.39 -4.98
C LEU A 304 -9.60 32.63 -6.21
N ASN A 305 -9.09 31.42 -6.41
CA ASN A 305 -9.48 30.55 -7.52
C ASN A 305 -9.79 29.14 -7.01
N LEU A 306 -10.91 28.55 -7.42
CA LEU A 306 -11.27 27.15 -7.13
C LEU A 306 -11.43 26.38 -8.43
N LEU A 307 -10.72 25.25 -8.57
CA LEU A 307 -10.93 24.31 -9.68
C LEU A 307 -12.11 23.39 -9.35
N ILE A 308 -12.90 22.99 -10.34
CA ILE A 308 -13.96 21.97 -10.26
C ILE A 308 -13.72 20.96 -11.40
N SER A 309 -13.50 19.68 -11.09
CA SER A 309 -13.30 18.62 -12.10
C SER A 309 -13.59 17.23 -11.53
N PHE A 310 -14.50 16.50 -12.18
CA PHE A 310 -14.89 15.14 -11.80
C PHE A 310 -14.13 14.04 -12.58
N GLY A 311 -13.04 14.41 -13.27
CA GLY A 311 -12.14 13.48 -13.94
C GLY A 311 -12.33 13.39 -15.45
N SER A 312 -12.18 12.18 -16.00
CA SER A 312 -12.21 11.89 -17.45
C SER A 312 -13.05 10.65 -17.83
N MET A 313 -13.78 10.10 -16.87
CA MET A 313 -14.78 9.04 -17.06
C MET A 313 -16.17 9.56 -16.67
N ILE A 314 -16.29 10.15 -15.47
CA ILE A 314 -17.51 10.84 -15.03
C ILE A 314 -17.52 12.25 -15.60
N HIS A 315 -18.53 12.55 -16.42
CA HIS A 315 -18.75 13.89 -16.95
C HIS A 315 -19.58 14.74 -15.99
N SER A 316 -19.16 15.99 -15.77
CA SER A 316 -19.91 17.01 -15.04
C SER A 316 -21.27 17.30 -15.69
N SER A 317 -21.37 17.13 -17.02
CA SER A 317 -22.61 17.35 -17.77
C SER A 317 -23.73 16.38 -17.40
N HIS A 318 -23.43 15.20 -16.86
CA HIS A 318 -24.41 14.18 -16.50
C HIS A 318 -24.84 14.26 -15.01
N MET A 319 -24.37 15.27 -14.27
CA MET A 319 -24.74 15.42 -12.85
C MET A 319 -26.20 15.83 -12.67
N LEU A 320 -26.81 15.37 -11.58
CA LEU A 320 -28.18 15.72 -11.22
C LEU A 320 -28.41 17.23 -11.13
N THR A 321 -29.48 17.71 -11.76
CA THR A 321 -29.82 19.14 -11.81
C THR A 321 -29.84 19.84 -10.43
N PRO A 322 -30.41 19.25 -9.35
CA PRO A 322 -30.33 19.85 -8.01
C PRO A 322 -28.90 20.05 -7.48
N ALA A 323 -27.96 19.15 -7.81
CA ALA A 323 -26.55 19.27 -7.45
C ALA A 323 -25.88 20.40 -8.24
N ARG A 324 -26.07 20.42 -9.58
CA ARG A 324 -25.56 21.48 -10.46
C ARG A 324 -26.04 22.86 -10.02
N ASP A 325 -27.34 22.99 -9.80
CA ASP A 325 -27.97 24.27 -9.47
C ASP A 325 -27.57 24.75 -8.07
N ASN A 326 -27.31 23.85 -7.12
CA ASN A 326 -26.74 24.20 -5.83
C ASN A 326 -25.25 24.58 -5.91
N ILE A 327 -24.45 23.95 -6.77
CA ILE A 327 -23.07 24.39 -7.05
C ILE A 327 -23.08 25.82 -7.61
N LEU A 328 -23.93 26.11 -8.60
CA LEU A 328 -24.10 27.45 -9.19
C LEU A 328 -24.53 28.49 -8.14
N ARG A 329 -25.43 28.10 -7.22
CA ARG A 329 -25.84 28.92 -6.07
C ARG A 329 -24.69 29.19 -5.10
N VAL A 330 -23.77 28.25 -4.91
CA VAL A 330 -22.57 28.43 -4.07
C VAL A 330 -21.58 29.37 -4.75
N ILE A 331 -21.34 29.18 -6.05
CA ILE A 331 -20.55 30.07 -6.92
C ILE A 331 -21.05 31.52 -6.80
N ALA A 332 -22.35 31.75 -7.02
CA ALA A 332 -22.99 33.06 -6.94
C ALA A 332 -22.83 33.74 -5.55
N SER A 333 -22.62 32.95 -4.49
CA SER A 333 -22.44 33.47 -3.13
C SER A 333 -21.00 33.86 -2.79
N GLN A 334 -20.03 33.56 -3.66
CA GLN A 334 -18.60 33.80 -3.48
C GLN A 334 -18.04 34.73 -4.60
N PRO A 335 -18.48 35.99 -4.71
CA PRO A 335 -18.11 36.88 -5.83
C PRO A 335 -16.60 37.21 -5.90
N ASP A 336 -15.88 37.09 -4.79
CA ASP A 336 -14.42 37.23 -4.65
C ASP A 336 -13.61 36.06 -5.25
N VAL A 337 -14.29 34.99 -5.70
CA VAL A 337 -13.68 33.72 -6.12
C VAL A 337 -14.01 33.46 -7.58
N THR A 338 -13.00 33.19 -8.41
CA THR A 338 -13.20 32.62 -9.76
C THR A 338 -13.26 31.10 -9.65
N PHE A 339 -14.31 30.50 -10.20
CA PHE A 339 -14.47 29.05 -10.27
C PHE A 339 -14.15 28.58 -11.69
N ILE A 340 -13.15 27.72 -11.84
CA ILE A 340 -12.79 27.09 -13.11
C ILE A 340 -13.46 25.71 -13.13
N TRP A 341 -14.43 25.48 -14.01
CA TRP A 341 -15.17 24.21 -14.06
C TRP A 341 -14.85 23.46 -15.35
N LYS A 342 -14.22 22.28 -15.22
CA LYS A 342 -14.15 21.31 -16.32
C LYS A 342 -15.55 20.75 -16.59
N TYR A 343 -16.11 21.09 -17.74
CA TYR A 343 -17.49 20.77 -18.12
C TYR A 343 -17.52 20.37 -19.59
N GLU A 344 -18.05 19.19 -19.88
CA GLU A 344 -17.75 18.48 -21.12
C GLU A 344 -18.57 18.95 -22.33
N THR A 345 -19.62 19.74 -22.10
CA THR A 345 -20.47 20.34 -23.14
C THR A 345 -20.29 21.85 -23.21
N ASN A 346 -20.59 22.43 -24.38
CA ASN A 346 -20.59 23.88 -24.59
C ASN A 346 -21.93 24.55 -24.25
N ASP A 347 -22.95 23.80 -23.82
CA ASP A 347 -24.17 24.38 -23.26
C ASP A 347 -23.93 24.75 -21.80
N THR A 348 -23.69 26.04 -21.57
CA THR A 348 -23.56 26.66 -20.25
C THR A 348 -24.66 27.70 -20.01
N SER A 349 -25.76 27.64 -20.77
CA SER A 349 -26.84 28.63 -20.76
C SER A 349 -27.45 28.83 -19.37
N PHE A 350 -27.53 27.75 -18.59
CA PHE A 350 -27.95 27.73 -17.19
C PHE A 350 -27.11 28.61 -16.24
N ALA A 351 -25.95 29.11 -16.67
CA ALA A 351 -24.99 29.87 -15.86
C ALA A 351 -24.65 31.27 -16.40
N GLU A 352 -25.30 31.75 -17.47
CA GLU A 352 -24.98 33.03 -18.14
C GLU A 352 -24.91 34.25 -17.21
N ASN A 353 -25.69 34.25 -16.13
CA ASN A 353 -25.76 35.34 -15.15
C ASN A 353 -24.60 35.35 -14.12
N LEU A 354 -23.59 34.47 -14.25
CA LEU A 354 -22.51 34.30 -13.26
C LEU A 354 -21.12 34.67 -13.81
N GLU A 355 -20.71 35.93 -13.64
CA GLU A 355 -19.39 36.44 -14.07
C GLU A 355 -18.16 35.79 -13.38
N ASN A 356 -18.40 34.90 -12.41
CA ASN A 356 -17.40 34.28 -11.56
C ASN A 356 -17.24 32.77 -11.74
N VAL A 357 -17.90 32.17 -12.73
CA VAL A 357 -17.52 30.84 -13.27
C VAL A 357 -16.86 30.99 -14.64
N VAL A 358 -15.93 30.08 -14.95
CA VAL A 358 -15.33 29.89 -16.28
C VAL A 358 -15.42 28.39 -16.58
N PHE A 359 -16.16 28.04 -17.63
CA PHE A 359 -16.28 26.67 -18.11
C PHE A 359 -15.21 26.36 -19.16
N SER A 360 -14.74 25.12 -19.20
CA SER A 360 -13.92 24.61 -20.30
C SER A 360 -14.06 23.09 -20.42
N GLN A 361 -14.08 22.57 -21.65
CA GLN A 361 -14.06 21.12 -21.92
C GLN A 361 -12.72 20.48 -21.49
N TRP A 362 -11.64 21.24 -21.47
CA TRP A 362 -10.31 20.80 -21.05
C TRP A 362 -9.58 21.83 -20.19
N VAL A 363 -8.83 21.36 -19.19
CA VAL A 363 -8.03 22.21 -18.29
C VAL A 363 -6.63 21.61 -18.13
N PRO A 364 -5.54 22.42 -18.08
CA PRO A 364 -4.20 21.94 -17.78
C PRO A 364 -4.06 21.66 -16.27
N GLN A 365 -4.82 20.67 -15.77
CA GLN A 365 -5.06 20.43 -14.35
C GLN A 365 -3.79 20.49 -13.49
N THR A 366 -2.76 19.72 -13.86
CA THR A 366 -1.52 19.65 -13.06
C THR A 366 -0.76 20.98 -13.00
N ALA A 367 -0.88 21.83 -14.02
CA ALA A 367 -0.28 23.17 -14.03
C ALA A 367 -1.11 24.17 -13.20
N LEU A 368 -2.46 24.10 -13.27
CA LEU A 368 -3.34 24.88 -12.38
C LEU A 368 -3.12 24.48 -10.91
N LEU A 369 -2.95 23.18 -10.62
CA LEU A 369 -2.61 22.67 -9.30
C LEU A 369 -1.21 23.10 -8.82
N ALA A 370 -0.31 23.51 -9.71
CA ALA A 370 1.00 24.05 -9.36
C ALA A 370 0.99 25.58 -9.15
N ASP A 371 0.16 26.31 -9.90
CA ASP A 371 0.08 27.77 -9.80
C ASP A 371 -0.33 28.23 -8.39
N THR A 372 0.43 29.16 -7.82
CA THR A 372 0.23 29.63 -6.44
C THR A 372 -1.10 30.35 -6.21
N ARG A 373 -1.76 30.86 -7.27
CA ARG A 373 -3.06 31.54 -7.25
C ARG A 373 -4.25 30.59 -7.14
N LEU A 374 -4.07 29.30 -7.45
CA LEU A 374 -5.13 28.31 -7.20
C LEU A 374 -5.25 28.05 -5.70
N SER A 375 -6.42 28.36 -5.14
CA SER A 375 -6.69 28.34 -3.70
C SER A 375 -7.13 26.95 -3.21
N GLY A 376 -7.83 26.18 -4.05
CA GLY A 376 -8.24 24.81 -3.75
C GLY A 376 -8.90 24.10 -4.94
N PHE A 377 -9.34 22.86 -4.73
CA PHE A 377 -9.93 22.00 -5.76
C PHE A 377 -11.19 21.29 -5.24
N LEU A 378 -12.31 21.37 -5.95
CA LEU A 378 -13.45 20.47 -5.83
C LEU A 378 -13.25 19.31 -6.83
N THR A 379 -13.05 18.10 -6.35
CA THR A 379 -12.69 16.94 -7.19
C THR A 379 -13.46 15.68 -6.83
N HIS A 380 -13.62 14.77 -7.79
CA HIS A 380 -14.11 13.41 -7.54
C HIS A 380 -13.19 12.57 -6.60
N GLY A 381 -11.89 12.87 -6.51
CA GLY A 381 -10.95 12.14 -5.63
C GLY A 381 -10.22 10.93 -6.24
N GLY A 382 -10.29 10.70 -7.55
CA GLY A 382 -9.54 9.64 -8.22
C GLY A 382 -8.03 9.72 -7.96
N LEU A 383 -7.37 8.57 -7.77
CA LEU A 383 -6.04 8.50 -7.11
C LEU A 383 -4.93 9.32 -7.77
N GLY A 384 -4.96 9.51 -9.08
CA GLY A 384 -4.03 10.38 -9.80
C GLY A 384 -4.11 11.83 -9.30
N SER A 385 -5.31 12.42 -9.32
CA SER A 385 -5.56 13.79 -8.85
C SER A 385 -5.35 13.94 -7.35
N THR A 386 -5.63 12.90 -6.58
CA THR A 386 -5.33 12.82 -5.14
C THR A 386 -3.82 12.85 -4.85
N ASN A 387 -3.01 12.16 -5.66
CA ASN A 387 -1.54 12.27 -5.58
C ASN A 387 -1.03 13.65 -6.01
N GLU A 388 -1.56 14.23 -7.09
CA GLU A 388 -1.22 15.60 -7.53
C GLU A 388 -1.49 16.63 -6.41
N LEU A 389 -2.70 16.59 -5.83
CA LEU A 389 -3.12 17.43 -4.69
C LEU A 389 -2.15 17.36 -3.53
N ALA A 390 -1.80 16.13 -3.10
CA ALA A 390 -0.97 15.90 -1.93
C ALA A 390 0.48 16.38 -2.14
N HIS A 391 1.07 16.18 -3.32
CA HIS A 391 2.45 16.62 -3.62
C HIS A 391 2.57 18.13 -3.91
N LEU A 392 1.50 18.76 -4.40
CA LEU A 392 1.45 20.19 -4.73
C LEU A 392 0.93 21.05 -3.56
N GLY A 393 0.34 20.43 -2.54
CA GLY A 393 -0.05 21.10 -1.30
C GLY A 393 -1.29 21.98 -1.42
N LYS A 394 -2.28 21.50 -2.18
CA LYS A 394 -3.57 22.18 -2.38
C LYS A 394 -4.65 21.58 -1.48
N PRO A 395 -5.45 22.38 -0.77
CA PRO A 395 -6.59 21.89 -0.01
C PRO A 395 -7.77 21.58 -0.95
N ALA A 396 -8.63 20.62 -0.58
CA ALA A 396 -9.67 20.11 -1.47
C ALA A 396 -11.03 19.86 -0.82
N ILE A 397 -12.09 19.96 -1.62
CA ILE A 397 -13.35 19.26 -1.36
C ILE A 397 -13.32 18.01 -2.23
N VAL A 398 -13.50 16.84 -1.62
CA VAL A 398 -13.62 15.58 -2.35
C VAL A 398 -15.08 15.16 -2.38
N VAL A 399 -15.56 14.81 -3.56
CA VAL A 399 -16.95 14.41 -3.83
C VAL A 399 -16.93 13.05 -4.52
N PRO A 400 -16.85 11.94 -3.76
CA PRO A 400 -16.73 10.62 -4.33
C PRO A 400 -17.96 10.24 -5.17
N ILE A 401 -17.70 9.75 -6.38
CA ILE A 401 -18.76 9.29 -7.30
C ILE A 401 -18.83 7.77 -7.28
N PHE A 402 -17.71 7.08 -7.56
CA PHE A 402 -17.64 5.61 -7.62
C PHE A 402 -16.19 5.13 -7.42
N GLY A 403 -15.94 3.82 -7.52
CA GLY A 403 -14.58 3.30 -7.52
C GLY A 403 -13.84 3.49 -6.19
N ASP A 404 -12.54 3.77 -6.30
CA ASP A 404 -11.62 4.01 -5.17
C ASP A 404 -11.74 5.41 -4.55
N GLN A 405 -12.57 6.28 -5.13
CA GLN A 405 -12.67 7.70 -4.80
C GLN A 405 -13.06 7.96 -3.34
N TYR A 406 -13.93 7.12 -2.79
CA TYR A 406 -14.37 7.20 -1.40
C TYR A 406 -13.22 6.95 -0.41
N ARG A 407 -12.50 5.85 -0.62
CA ARG A 407 -11.29 5.51 0.13
C ARG A 407 -10.25 6.63 0.02
N ASN A 408 -10.04 7.15 -1.18
CA ASN A 408 -9.09 8.25 -1.44
C ASN A 408 -9.51 9.58 -0.78
N ALA A 409 -10.81 9.85 -0.64
CA ALA A 409 -11.32 11.01 0.07
C ALA A 409 -10.94 10.96 1.55
N HIS A 410 -11.18 9.83 2.22
CA HIS A 410 -10.74 9.63 3.60
C HIS A 410 -9.20 9.61 3.74
N MET A 411 -8.48 9.14 2.71
CA MET A 411 -7.02 9.20 2.64
C MET A 411 -6.48 10.63 2.64
N LEU A 412 -7.20 11.62 2.08
CA LEU A 412 -6.84 13.05 2.20
C LEU A 412 -7.38 13.70 3.48
N GLU A 413 -8.60 13.30 3.90
CA GLU A 413 -9.27 13.82 5.09
C GLU A 413 -8.46 13.56 6.38
N ARG A 414 -7.83 12.38 6.51
CA ARG A 414 -7.01 12.03 7.69
C ARG A 414 -5.87 13.02 7.98
N HIS A 415 -5.32 13.65 6.93
CA HIS A 415 -4.27 14.67 7.05
C HIS A 415 -4.84 16.07 7.34
N GLY A 416 -6.16 16.21 7.42
CA GLY A 416 -6.85 17.48 7.64
C GLY A 416 -6.62 18.49 6.50
N CYS A 417 -6.35 18.01 5.29
CA CYS A 417 -6.12 18.83 4.09
C CYS A 417 -7.34 18.90 3.16
N ALA A 418 -8.30 17.99 3.33
CA ALA A 418 -9.53 17.92 2.56
C ALA A 418 -10.79 17.86 3.44
N LEU A 419 -11.94 18.13 2.83
CA LEU A 419 -13.28 17.83 3.34
C LEU A 419 -14.01 16.91 2.36
N ILE A 420 -14.78 15.97 2.88
CA ILE A 420 -15.66 15.11 2.06
C ILE A 420 -17.05 15.76 1.99
N VAL A 421 -17.68 15.70 0.81
CA VAL A 421 -19.10 15.98 0.61
C VAL A 421 -19.65 14.86 -0.25
N GLU A 422 -20.61 14.09 0.28
CA GLU A 422 -21.23 12.99 -0.46
C GLU A 422 -21.90 13.48 -1.75
N LYS A 423 -21.88 12.66 -2.82
CA LYS A 423 -22.62 13.00 -4.05
C LYS A 423 -24.11 13.20 -3.80
N THR A 424 -24.68 12.48 -2.83
CA THR A 424 -26.08 12.60 -2.37
C THR A 424 -26.34 13.81 -1.47
N GLU A 425 -25.32 14.61 -1.15
CA GLU A 425 -25.44 15.87 -0.40
C GLU A 425 -24.97 17.09 -1.21
N LEU A 426 -24.71 16.95 -2.51
CA LEU A 426 -24.33 18.08 -3.37
C LEU A 426 -25.43 19.15 -3.48
N ASP A 427 -26.69 18.79 -3.29
CA ASP A 427 -27.83 19.72 -3.22
C ASP A 427 -27.97 20.42 -1.85
N ASN A 428 -27.27 19.93 -0.82
CA ASN A 428 -27.26 20.49 0.53
C ASN A 428 -26.51 21.83 0.57
N TRP A 429 -27.25 22.89 0.25
CA TRP A 429 -26.83 24.30 0.29
C TRP A 429 -25.95 24.67 1.49
N LYS A 430 -26.30 24.22 2.69
CA LYS A 430 -25.58 24.58 3.92
C LYS A 430 -24.23 23.87 3.99
N LEU A 431 -24.19 22.58 3.67
CA LEU A 431 -22.97 21.78 3.66
C LEU A 431 -21.98 22.31 2.61
N LEU A 432 -22.37 22.29 1.33
CA LEU A 432 -21.47 22.63 0.22
C LEU A 432 -20.91 24.06 0.35
N LYS A 433 -21.75 25.03 0.75
CA LYS A 433 -21.31 26.41 0.99
C LYS A 433 -20.30 26.51 2.13
N ASN A 434 -20.51 25.76 3.21
CA ASN A 434 -19.59 25.75 4.35
C ASN A 434 -18.27 25.07 3.96
N SER A 435 -18.30 23.95 3.23
CA SER A 435 -17.09 23.26 2.74
C SER A 435 -16.26 24.16 1.81
N VAL A 436 -16.90 24.85 0.86
CA VAL A 436 -16.24 25.86 0.00
C VAL A 436 -15.63 26.99 0.83
N LYS A 437 -16.32 27.48 1.87
CA LYS A 437 -15.76 28.48 2.77
C LYS A 437 -14.56 27.98 3.58
N SER A 438 -14.63 26.77 4.13
CA SER A 438 -13.53 26.18 4.89
C SER A 438 -12.28 26.03 4.03
N ILE A 439 -12.39 25.42 2.84
CA ILE A 439 -11.25 25.19 1.96
C ILE A 439 -10.62 26.50 1.43
N LEU A 440 -11.43 27.56 1.23
CA LEU A 440 -10.94 28.84 0.68
C LEU A 440 -10.48 29.87 1.73
N TYR A 441 -10.96 29.79 2.98
CA TYR A 441 -10.71 30.82 4.00
C TYR A 441 -10.15 30.30 5.33
N ASP A 442 -10.28 29.01 5.67
CA ASP A 442 -9.58 28.44 6.84
C ASP A 442 -8.16 28.00 6.45
N GLY A 443 -7.18 28.78 6.92
CA GLY A 443 -5.76 28.54 6.69
C GLY A 443 -5.25 27.19 7.21
N LYS A 444 -5.99 26.49 8.08
CA LYS A 444 -5.67 25.14 8.55
C LYS A 444 -5.53 24.15 7.39
N PHE A 445 -6.49 24.11 6.46
CA PHE A 445 -6.48 23.14 5.36
C PHE A 445 -5.27 23.37 4.43
N LYS A 446 -4.98 24.63 4.10
CA LYS A 446 -3.79 25.00 3.31
C LYS A 446 -2.49 24.68 4.04
N LYS A 447 -2.38 24.98 5.34
CA LYS A 447 -1.20 24.62 6.16
C LYS A 447 -0.94 23.12 6.15
N ASN A 448 -1.99 22.33 6.38
CA ASN A 448 -1.92 20.87 6.40
C ASN A 448 -1.55 20.29 5.03
N ALA A 449 -2.16 20.79 3.96
CA ALA A 449 -1.82 20.39 2.59
C ALA A 449 -0.34 20.71 2.26
N MET A 450 0.15 21.90 2.63
CA MET A 450 1.55 22.28 2.43
C MET A 450 2.53 21.41 3.23
N HIS A 451 2.17 21.00 4.44
CA HIS A 451 2.99 20.10 5.27
C HIS A 451 3.05 18.67 4.70
N LEU A 452 1.91 18.12 4.28
CA LEU A 452 1.85 16.83 3.57
C LEU A 452 2.69 16.85 2.28
N ALA A 453 2.63 17.95 1.54
CA ALA A 453 3.42 18.17 0.33
C ALA A 453 4.93 18.30 0.62
N GLU A 454 5.31 18.88 1.76
CA GLU A 454 6.70 18.92 2.22
C GLU A 454 7.20 17.53 2.60
N LEU A 455 6.40 16.73 3.32
CA LEU A 455 6.70 15.34 3.65
C LEU A 455 6.89 14.49 2.37
N LEU A 456 5.94 14.54 1.44
CA LEU A 456 5.98 13.77 0.19
C LEU A 456 7.12 14.19 -0.74
N ARG A 457 7.47 15.48 -0.82
CA ARG A 457 8.65 15.91 -1.60
C ARG A 457 9.96 15.45 -0.95
N ASN A 458 10.04 15.45 0.38
CA ASN A 458 11.25 15.06 1.13
C ASN A 458 11.32 13.57 1.49
N GLN A 459 10.35 12.74 1.07
CA GLN A 459 10.34 11.30 1.37
C GLN A 459 11.67 10.61 0.97
N PRO A 460 12.22 9.66 1.78
CA PRO A 460 13.58 9.15 1.57
C PRO A 460 13.78 8.38 0.26
N LEU A 461 12.74 7.68 -0.20
CA LEU A 461 12.75 6.84 -1.40
C LEU A 461 11.86 7.48 -2.46
N LYS A 462 12.42 7.88 -3.61
CA LYS A 462 11.62 8.48 -4.69
C LYS A 462 10.92 7.39 -5.51
N PRO A 463 9.59 7.44 -5.72
CA PRO A 463 8.86 6.40 -6.45
C PRO A 463 9.43 6.06 -7.83
N LYS A 464 9.87 7.07 -8.59
CA LYS A 464 10.52 6.87 -9.90
C LYS A 464 11.82 6.06 -9.79
N GLU A 465 12.65 6.32 -8.78
CA GLU A 465 13.88 5.56 -8.55
C GLU A 465 13.60 4.13 -8.09
N LEU A 466 12.54 3.92 -7.29
CA LEU A 466 12.13 2.58 -6.87
C LEU A 466 11.73 1.73 -8.07
N VAL A 467 10.93 2.27 -9.01
CA VAL A 467 10.54 1.57 -10.24
C VAL A 467 11.79 1.11 -11.03
N VAL A 468 12.73 2.01 -11.30
CA VAL A 468 13.95 1.66 -12.05
C VAL A 468 14.76 0.59 -11.30
N LYS A 469 15.13 0.84 -10.03
CA LYS A 469 16.00 -0.05 -9.24
C LYS A 469 15.39 -1.46 -9.07
N TYR A 470 14.07 -1.57 -8.85
CA TYR A 470 13.42 -2.87 -8.72
C TYR A 470 13.22 -3.59 -10.06
N VAL A 471 12.97 -2.89 -11.17
CA VAL A 471 12.91 -3.50 -12.50
C VAL A 471 14.29 -4.00 -12.93
N GLU A 472 15.35 -3.22 -12.71
CA GLU A 472 16.74 -3.66 -12.90
C GLU A 472 17.09 -4.89 -12.06
N PHE A 473 16.68 -4.90 -10.79
CA PHE A 473 16.93 -6.01 -9.87
C PHE A 473 16.18 -7.30 -10.29
N VAL A 474 14.91 -7.20 -10.69
CA VAL A 474 14.12 -8.34 -11.22
C VAL A 474 14.70 -8.84 -12.55
N ALA A 475 15.03 -7.94 -13.47
CA ALA A 475 15.63 -8.32 -14.76
C ALA A 475 16.96 -9.06 -14.58
N LYS A 476 17.76 -8.67 -13.57
CA LYS A 476 19.09 -9.26 -13.31
C LYS A 476 19.06 -10.53 -12.45
N TYR A 477 18.20 -10.60 -11.43
CA TYR A 477 18.25 -11.65 -10.39
C TYR A 477 16.94 -12.45 -10.21
N GLY A 478 15.82 -11.98 -10.77
CA GLY A 478 14.53 -12.67 -10.64
C GLY A 478 14.38 -13.88 -11.59
N PRO A 479 13.28 -14.65 -11.48
CA PRO A 479 12.19 -14.47 -10.52
C PRO A 479 12.57 -14.89 -9.09
N PHE A 480 11.72 -14.56 -8.12
CA PHE A 480 11.94 -14.83 -6.69
C PHE A 480 10.84 -15.75 -6.12
N PRO A 481 10.85 -17.06 -6.44
CA PRO A 481 9.86 -18.01 -5.95
C PRO A 481 9.91 -18.21 -4.43
N GLU A 482 11.05 -17.94 -3.78
CA GLU A 482 11.22 -17.98 -2.32
C GLU A 482 10.50 -16.82 -1.60
N MET A 483 10.02 -15.81 -2.34
CA MET A 483 9.10 -14.79 -1.82
C MET A 483 7.62 -15.15 -2.08
N ASP A 484 7.26 -16.44 -2.01
CA ASP A 484 5.89 -16.97 -2.13
C ASP A 484 5.36 -17.44 -0.75
N PRO A 485 4.65 -16.60 0.03
CA PRO A 485 4.38 -16.89 1.45
C PRO A 485 3.54 -18.17 1.66
N TYR A 486 3.98 -19.05 2.56
CA TYR A 486 3.36 -20.37 2.76
C TYR A 486 1.88 -20.30 3.17
N VAL A 487 1.41 -19.18 3.75
CA VAL A 487 -0.02 -18.90 4.05
C VAL A 487 -0.97 -19.17 2.88
N ARG A 488 -0.50 -19.06 1.63
CA ARG A 488 -1.33 -19.32 0.45
C ARG A 488 -1.67 -20.80 0.24
N LYS A 489 -0.90 -21.71 0.85
CA LYS A 489 -1.14 -23.16 0.81
C LYS A 489 -2.09 -23.61 1.93
N LEU A 490 -2.34 -22.77 2.93
CA LEU A 490 -3.22 -23.06 4.06
C LEU A 490 -4.70 -22.87 3.72
N ASP A 491 -5.55 -23.70 4.31
CA ASP A 491 -7.00 -23.51 4.28
C ASP A 491 -7.47 -22.41 5.26
N PHE A 492 -8.78 -22.13 5.26
CA PHE A 492 -9.36 -21.07 6.11
C PHE A 492 -9.29 -21.38 7.61
N ILE A 493 -9.38 -22.64 8.03
CA ILE A 493 -9.29 -23.06 9.43
C ILE A 493 -7.83 -22.89 9.89
N GLN A 494 -6.89 -23.43 9.11
CA GLN A 494 -5.46 -23.42 9.38
C GLN A 494 -4.89 -21.99 9.45
N ARG A 495 -5.20 -21.15 8.45
CA ARG A 495 -4.73 -19.75 8.36
C ARG A 495 -5.15 -18.94 9.59
N ASN A 496 -6.41 -19.08 10.03
CA ASN A 496 -6.98 -18.31 11.12
C ASN A 496 -6.85 -18.99 12.50
N LEU A 497 -5.99 -20.02 12.64
CA LEU A 497 -5.74 -20.76 13.88
C LEU A 497 -7.01 -21.31 14.58
N LEU A 498 -8.11 -21.50 13.84
CA LEU A 498 -9.39 -21.90 14.43
C LEU A 498 -9.33 -23.32 15.02
N ASP A 499 -8.45 -24.16 14.48
CA ASP A 499 -8.14 -25.48 15.01
C ASP A 499 -7.33 -25.43 16.31
N VAL A 500 -6.33 -24.55 16.40
CA VAL A 500 -5.55 -24.28 17.62
C VAL A 500 -6.42 -23.67 18.72
N TYR A 501 -7.24 -22.66 18.41
CA TYR A 501 -8.16 -22.05 19.37
C TYR A 501 -9.23 -23.05 19.88
N LEU A 502 -9.70 -23.97 19.03
CA LEU A 502 -10.63 -25.02 19.46
C LEU A 502 -9.97 -26.00 20.44
N ILE A 503 -8.72 -26.42 20.18
CA ILE A 503 -7.93 -27.23 21.13
C ILE A 503 -7.77 -26.48 22.45
N GLU A 504 -7.40 -25.19 22.41
CA GLU A 504 -7.19 -24.39 23.62
C GLU A 504 -8.47 -24.18 24.44
N ILE A 505 -9.63 -23.96 23.80
CA ILE A 505 -10.92 -23.85 24.49
C ILE A 505 -11.28 -25.18 25.17
N ILE A 506 -11.11 -26.31 24.48
CA ILE A 506 -11.36 -27.65 25.05
C ILE A 506 -10.36 -27.92 26.20
N GLY A 507 -9.09 -27.59 26.01
CA GLY A 507 -8.03 -27.70 27.02
C GLY A 507 -8.34 -26.90 28.27
N HIS A 508 -8.76 -25.65 28.13
CA HIS A 508 -9.18 -24.79 29.24
C HIS A 508 -10.42 -25.34 29.97
N ILE A 509 -11.43 -25.84 29.24
CA ILE A 509 -12.63 -26.46 29.86
C ILE A 509 -12.23 -27.69 30.70
N LEU A 510 -11.35 -28.55 30.18
CA LEU A 510 -10.82 -29.71 30.90
C LEU A 510 -9.96 -29.27 32.09
N PHE A 511 -9.09 -28.29 31.91
CA PHE A 511 -8.19 -27.77 32.95
C PHE A 511 -8.94 -27.12 34.11
N PHE A 512 -9.94 -26.27 33.85
CA PHE A 512 -10.79 -25.71 34.91
C PHE A 512 -11.62 -26.79 35.60
N SER A 513 -12.07 -27.83 34.88
CA SER A 513 -12.75 -28.98 35.49
C SER A 513 -11.83 -29.79 36.42
N VAL A 514 -10.52 -29.85 36.12
CA VAL A 514 -9.52 -30.52 36.96
C VAL A 514 -9.03 -29.64 38.12
N ILE A 515 -8.86 -28.32 37.93
CA ILE A 515 -8.49 -27.38 39.00
C ILE A 515 -9.62 -27.21 40.02
N PHE A 516 -10.88 -27.25 39.60
CA PHE A 516 -12.04 -27.35 40.50
C PHE A 516 -11.98 -28.60 41.40
N LEU A 517 -11.22 -29.62 40.99
CA LEU A 517 -11.00 -30.86 41.74
C LEU A 517 -9.73 -30.83 42.64
N MET A 518 -8.76 -29.96 42.36
CA MET A 518 -7.43 -30.01 42.99
C MET A 518 -6.77 -28.62 43.15
N THR A 519 -6.79 -28.07 44.38
CA THR A 519 -6.05 -26.83 44.72
C THR A 519 -5.51 -26.89 46.15
N TYR A 520 -4.17 -26.92 46.35
CA TYR A 520 -3.48 -26.48 47.59
C TYR A 520 -1.92 -26.35 47.46
N LEU A 521 -1.42 -25.11 47.52
CA LEU A 521 -0.12 -24.64 48.11
C LEU A 521 1.26 -24.83 47.40
N MET A 522 2.33 -24.25 48.00
CA MET A 522 3.56 -23.62 47.42
C MET A 522 4.87 -23.95 48.25
N PRO A 523 6.03 -23.21 48.28
CA PRO A 523 7.04 -22.71 47.27
C PRO A 523 8.60 -22.84 47.64
N VAL A 524 9.52 -22.28 46.79
CA VAL A 524 10.93 -21.72 47.03
C VAL A 524 12.23 -22.60 46.96
N ILE A 525 13.35 -22.08 46.34
CA ILE A 525 14.85 -22.12 46.66
C ILE A 525 15.77 -21.79 45.40
N ASP A 526 17.12 -21.55 45.50
CA ASP A 526 18.08 -20.84 44.54
C ASP A 526 19.60 -21.37 44.63
N ILE A 527 20.77 -21.02 44.00
CA ILE A 527 21.41 -19.89 43.21
C ILE A 527 22.75 -20.24 42.41
N GLY A 528 22.97 -19.81 41.12
CA GLY A 528 24.31 -19.59 40.39
C GLY A 528 24.96 -20.76 39.58
N LYS A 529 26.15 -20.70 38.86
CA LYS A 529 27.22 -19.69 38.46
C LYS A 529 28.50 -20.24 37.67
N ARG A 530 29.37 -19.64 36.76
CA ARG A 530 29.81 -18.27 36.23
C ARG A 530 30.74 -18.20 34.94
N ASP A 531 30.72 -17.04 34.20
CA ASP A 531 31.82 -16.22 33.52
C ASP A 531 32.18 -16.14 31.97
N GLU A 532 31.55 -15.21 31.19
CA GLU A 532 32.07 -13.98 30.49
C GLU A 532 31.40 -13.54 29.14
N CYS A 533 31.97 -12.57 28.37
CA CYS A 533 31.21 -11.61 27.50
C CYS A 533 31.86 -11.16 26.15
N ILE A 534 31.06 -10.46 25.31
CA ILE A 534 31.40 -9.89 23.97
C ILE A 534 31.73 -8.37 24.05
N GLY A 535 32.43 -7.80 23.04
CA GLY A 535 32.71 -6.35 22.92
C GLY A 535 32.54 -5.77 21.50
N VAL A 536 32.53 -4.43 21.40
CA VAL A 536 32.27 -3.65 20.16
C VAL A 536 33.36 -2.59 19.93
N LYS A 537 33.61 -2.21 18.67
CA LYS A 537 34.53 -1.11 18.27
C LYS A 537 33.84 -0.18 17.26
N LEU A 538 34.28 1.09 17.21
CA LEU A 538 33.89 2.16 16.25
C LEU A 538 32.59 2.93 16.53
N THR A 539 32.56 3.72 17.61
CA THR A 539 31.74 4.93 17.74
C THR A 539 32.63 6.16 17.99
N LYS A 540 32.22 7.35 17.54
CA LYS A 540 33.04 8.58 17.61
C LYS A 540 32.85 9.43 18.88
N ASP A 541 31.71 9.29 19.53
CA ASP A 541 31.43 9.78 20.89
C ASP A 541 30.62 8.68 21.58
N LEU A 542 30.99 8.31 22.80
CA LEU A 542 30.48 7.15 23.51
C LEU A 542 30.26 7.50 24.98
N VAL A 543 29.00 7.72 25.35
CA VAL A 543 28.61 7.97 26.75
C VAL A 543 28.27 6.63 27.40
N ILE A 544 29.23 6.06 28.14
CA ILE A 544 29.03 4.84 28.91
C ILE A 544 28.28 5.18 30.20
N VAL A 545 27.13 4.54 30.41
CA VAL A 545 26.40 4.58 31.68
C VAL A 545 27.00 3.51 32.59
N GLU A 546 27.91 3.91 33.47
CA GLU A 546 28.55 2.97 34.40
C GLU A 546 27.52 2.30 35.33
N ALA A 547 27.79 1.03 35.65
CA ALA A 547 26.96 0.23 36.55
C ALA A 547 26.95 0.80 37.97
N SER A 548 25.79 0.82 38.62
CA SER A 548 25.67 1.28 40.01
C SER A 548 26.36 0.33 40.99
N GLU A 549 26.61 0.77 42.22
CA GLU A 549 27.10 -0.11 43.29
C GLU A 549 26.15 -1.30 43.54
N GLU A 550 24.84 -1.12 43.38
CA GLU A 550 23.83 -2.20 43.41
C GLU A 550 24.09 -3.23 42.30
N MET A 551 24.33 -2.78 41.06
CA MET A 551 24.65 -3.66 39.92
C MET A 551 26.02 -4.36 40.09
N ILE A 552 27.03 -3.65 40.60
CA ILE A 552 28.39 -4.17 40.82
C ILE A 552 28.40 -5.17 41.98
N ALA A 553 27.65 -4.90 43.06
CA ALA A 553 27.47 -5.82 44.17
C ALA A 553 26.70 -7.07 43.73
N ARG A 554 25.61 -6.89 42.98
CA ARG A 554 24.84 -8.01 42.40
C ARG A 554 25.71 -8.86 41.47
N LYS A 555 26.46 -8.27 40.53
CA LYS A 555 27.41 -9.01 39.65
C LYS A 555 28.58 -9.68 40.40
N LYS A 556 28.84 -9.32 41.67
CA LYS A 556 29.83 -9.97 42.55
C LYS A 556 29.24 -11.09 43.40
N SER A 557 27.93 -11.09 43.70
CA SER A 557 27.25 -12.15 44.46
C SER A 557 26.56 -13.17 43.55
N GLU A 558 25.84 -12.67 42.55
CA GLU A 558 25.43 -13.44 41.40
C GLU A 558 26.62 -13.82 40.57
N SER A 559 26.36 -14.85 39.81
CA SER A 559 27.24 -15.25 38.77
C SER A 559 26.53 -16.14 37.76
N THR A 560 25.19 -16.10 37.71
CA THR A 560 24.31 -17.02 36.97
C THR A 560 24.32 -16.76 35.44
N SER A 561 25.48 -16.48 34.86
CA SER A 561 25.64 -16.13 33.45
C SER A 561 25.89 -17.37 32.58
N ASP A 562 26.92 -18.17 32.89
CA ASP A 562 27.51 -19.04 31.87
C ASP A 562 26.95 -20.44 31.83
N GLU A 563 26.54 -21.00 32.96
CA GLU A 563 25.73 -22.22 32.93
C GLU A 563 24.39 -21.95 32.21
N MET A 564 23.90 -20.70 32.25
CA MET A 564 22.77 -20.23 31.44
C MET A 564 23.12 -20.06 29.95
N MET A 565 24.29 -19.50 29.60
CA MET A 565 24.74 -19.38 28.20
C MET A 565 25.11 -20.73 27.57
N GLU A 566 25.69 -21.65 28.34
CA GLU A 566 26.01 -23.01 27.89
C GLU A 566 24.76 -23.89 27.83
N ALA A 567 23.77 -23.67 28.70
CA ALA A 567 22.44 -24.25 28.55
C ALA A 567 21.73 -23.70 27.30
N TRP A 568 21.79 -22.38 27.05
CA TRP A 568 21.24 -21.74 25.83
C TRP A 568 21.85 -22.33 24.56
N TRP A 569 23.17 -22.55 24.54
CA TRP A 569 23.88 -23.21 23.43
C TRP A 569 23.53 -24.70 23.24
N LYS A 570 22.88 -25.33 24.22
CA LYS A 570 22.50 -26.76 24.21
C LYS A 570 20.98 -26.98 24.21
N SER A 571 20.16 -25.94 24.26
CA SER A 571 18.70 -26.04 24.34
C SER A 571 18.04 -25.87 22.98
N GLU A 572 17.32 -26.90 22.52
CA GLU A 572 16.34 -26.76 21.43
C GLU A 572 15.10 -26.02 21.99
N MET A 573 14.71 -24.90 21.36
CA MET A 573 13.60 -24.07 21.85
C MET A 573 12.24 -24.58 21.34
N ASP A 574 11.71 -25.58 22.04
CA ASP A 574 10.36 -26.10 21.88
C ASP A 574 9.44 -25.67 23.05
N SER A 575 8.16 -26.05 23.01
CA SER A 575 7.28 -25.80 24.16
C SER A 575 7.54 -26.74 25.32
N THR A 576 8.25 -27.88 25.15
CA THR A 576 8.62 -28.71 26.30
C THR A 576 9.53 -27.95 27.26
N ASN A 577 10.46 -27.13 26.74
CA ASN A 577 11.27 -26.19 27.52
C ASN A 577 10.48 -25.00 28.13
N LEU A 578 9.23 -24.74 27.71
CA LEU A 578 8.27 -23.83 28.38
C LEU A 578 7.24 -24.57 29.26
N ARG A 579 7.12 -25.89 29.15
CA ARG A 579 6.08 -26.70 29.81
C ARG A 579 6.62 -27.48 31.00
N ASP A 580 7.88 -27.89 30.95
CA ASP A 580 8.62 -28.34 32.13
C ASP A 580 8.79 -27.19 33.15
N THR A 581 8.63 -25.92 32.74
CA THR A 581 8.53 -24.76 33.64
C THR A 581 7.43 -24.89 34.71
N PHE A 582 6.43 -25.77 34.51
CA PHE A 582 5.41 -26.10 35.52
C PHE A 582 5.66 -27.40 36.29
N ARG A 583 6.72 -28.15 36.00
CA ARG A 583 6.95 -29.50 36.58
C ARG A 583 8.39 -29.80 37.04
N THR A 584 9.41 -29.15 36.47
CA THR A 584 10.81 -29.25 36.90
C THR A 584 11.51 -27.89 36.87
N ASN A 585 12.37 -27.64 37.86
CA ASN A 585 12.95 -26.31 38.11
C ASN A 585 14.22 -26.11 37.27
N LYS A 586 14.09 -25.87 35.95
CA LYS A 586 15.22 -25.76 35.02
C LYS A 586 15.31 -24.44 34.25
N ASP A 587 16.54 -23.91 34.22
CA ASP A 587 17.25 -23.21 33.15
C ASP A 587 16.48 -22.17 32.31
N SER A 588 15.62 -22.59 31.37
CA SER A 588 14.98 -21.72 30.36
C SER A 588 14.24 -20.52 30.97
N PHE A 589 13.45 -20.74 32.02
CA PHE A 589 12.67 -19.68 32.66
C PHE A 589 13.49 -18.82 33.65
N GLN A 590 14.68 -19.28 34.05
CA GLN A 590 15.61 -18.44 34.83
C GLN A 590 16.21 -17.35 33.94
N MET A 591 16.57 -17.69 32.69
CA MET A 591 17.17 -16.79 31.72
C MET A 591 16.31 -15.55 31.45
N PHE A 592 15.03 -15.72 31.10
CA PHE A 592 14.12 -14.60 30.86
C PHE A 592 13.86 -13.77 32.13
N LYS A 593 13.79 -14.39 33.31
CA LYS A 593 13.65 -13.68 34.59
C LYS A 593 14.90 -12.86 34.95
N TRP A 594 16.08 -13.44 34.80
CA TRP A 594 17.36 -12.77 35.00
C TRP A 594 17.49 -11.58 34.06
N PHE A 595 17.30 -11.80 32.75
CA PHE A 595 17.35 -10.77 31.72
C PHE A 595 16.36 -9.62 32.00
N SER A 596 15.11 -9.96 32.34
CA SER A 596 14.09 -8.98 32.73
C SER A 596 14.45 -8.21 33.99
N SER A 597 15.07 -8.86 34.98
CA SER A 597 15.53 -8.25 36.24
C SER A 597 16.70 -7.29 36.01
N ASP A 598 17.69 -7.69 35.23
CA ASP A 598 18.88 -6.90 34.93
C ASP A 598 18.55 -5.72 34.01
N MET A 599 17.65 -5.90 33.04
CA MET A 599 17.07 -4.79 32.28
C MET A 599 16.31 -3.81 33.19
N LYS A 600 15.60 -4.29 34.23
CA LYS A 600 14.91 -3.42 35.21
C LYS A 600 15.88 -2.64 36.11
N ILE A 601 16.96 -3.26 36.62
CA ILE A 601 17.97 -2.56 37.43
C ILE A 601 18.82 -1.62 36.56
N GLY A 602 19.29 -2.07 35.40
CA GLY A 602 20.01 -1.23 34.43
C GLY A 602 19.18 -0.01 34.01
N CYS A 603 17.88 -0.20 33.79
CA CYS A 603 16.96 0.90 33.54
C CYS A 603 16.82 1.86 34.73
N ARG A 604 16.66 1.34 35.96
CA ARG A 604 16.61 2.17 37.18
C ARG A 604 17.89 3.00 37.35
N ASN A 605 19.06 2.40 37.13
CA ASN A 605 20.34 3.09 37.17
C ASN A 605 20.39 4.22 36.11
N PHE A 606 20.08 3.90 34.85
CA PHE A 606 20.04 4.85 33.74
C PHE A 606 19.14 6.07 34.02
N HIS A 607 17.92 5.85 34.50
CA HIS A 607 16.99 6.93 34.85
C HIS A 607 17.35 7.70 36.13
N SER A 608 18.29 7.21 36.95
CA SER A 608 18.79 7.95 38.11
C SER A 608 19.91 8.95 37.76
N ARG A 609 20.63 8.72 36.65
CA ARG A 609 21.74 9.55 36.14
C ARG A 609 21.27 10.89 35.56
N ARG A 610 20.88 11.80 36.45
CA ARG A 610 20.47 13.19 36.14
C ARG A 610 21.57 13.97 35.43
N ASP A 611 22.82 13.70 35.75
CA ASP A 611 24.01 14.23 35.06
C ASP A 611 24.00 13.89 33.56
N ILE A 612 23.78 12.61 33.22
CA ILE A 612 23.69 12.16 31.83
C ILE A 612 22.43 12.73 31.17
N PHE A 613 21.28 12.77 31.87
CA PHE A 613 20.06 13.40 31.34
C PHE A 613 20.26 14.87 30.98
N HIS A 614 20.93 15.66 31.84
CA HIS A 614 21.24 17.07 31.53
C HIS A 614 22.27 17.20 30.41
N GLN A 615 23.30 16.34 30.36
CA GLN A 615 24.26 16.30 29.25
C GLN A 615 23.56 15.99 27.92
N MET A 616 22.65 15.01 27.89
CA MET A 616 21.89 14.66 26.69
C MET A 616 20.91 15.78 26.30
N LYS A 617 20.24 16.40 27.28
CA LYS A 617 19.30 17.49 27.01
C LYS A 617 19.97 18.74 26.44
N SER A 618 21.24 18.98 26.74
CA SER A 618 22.02 20.08 26.15
C SER A 618 22.44 19.86 24.69
N ARG A 619 22.33 18.62 24.16
CA ARG A 619 22.81 18.25 22.81
C ARG A 619 21.77 18.41 21.70
N ASN A 620 20.50 18.71 22.02
CA ASN A 620 19.42 19.02 21.06
C ASN A 620 19.30 18.03 19.88
N PHE A 621 18.99 16.77 20.16
CA PHE A 621 18.89 15.72 19.14
C PHE A 621 17.64 15.85 18.25
N ASP A 622 17.82 15.78 16.93
CA ASP A 622 16.72 15.79 15.95
C ASP A 622 15.88 14.50 15.90
N VAL A 623 16.50 13.37 16.22
CA VAL A 623 15.94 12.01 16.14
C VAL A 623 16.69 11.09 17.10
N ALA A 624 16.00 10.09 17.64
CA ALA A 624 16.60 9.00 18.40
C ALA A 624 16.39 7.65 17.70
N ILE A 625 17.38 6.77 17.78
CA ILE A 625 17.27 5.36 17.38
C ILE A 625 17.34 4.52 18.66
N LEU A 626 16.40 3.60 18.86
CA LEU A 626 16.27 2.77 20.06
C LEU A 626 16.09 1.30 19.68
N GLU A 627 16.69 0.40 20.47
CA GLU A 627 16.40 -1.03 20.36
C GLU A 627 15.19 -1.40 21.24
N PRO A 628 14.11 -1.97 20.68
CA PRO A 628 12.87 -2.22 21.42
C PRO A 628 12.96 -3.36 22.44
N ILE A 629 14.11 -4.03 22.54
CA ILE A 629 14.43 -5.05 23.56
C ILE A 629 14.25 -4.56 25.01
N SER A 630 14.28 -3.23 25.22
CA SER A 630 13.92 -2.60 26.49
C SER A 630 13.24 -1.25 26.27
N VAL A 631 11.97 -1.15 26.71
CA VAL A 631 11.17 0.09 26.67
C VAL A 631 11.78 1.26 27.47
N CYS A 632 12.84 1.00 28.23
CA CYS A 632 13.52 1.98 29.07
C CYS A 632 13.96 3.25 28.33
N GLY A 633 14.43 3.10 27.08
CA GLY A 633 14.90 4.21 26.25
C GLY A 633 13.79 5.17 25.83
N LEU A 634 12.58 4.65 25.58
CA LEU A 634 11.43 5.45 25.11
C LEU A 634 11.06 6.56 26.10
N GLY A 635 10.97 6.22 27.40
CA GLY A 635 10.67 7.19 28.44
C GLY A 635 11.76 8.27 28.60
N PHE A 636 13.03 7.92 28.37
CA PHE A 636 14.16 8.85 28.45
C PHE A 636 14.16 9.82 27.27
N VAL A 637 14.04 9.30 26.05
CA VAL A 637 13.98 10.06 24.79
C VAL A 637 12.81 11.02 24.77
N ASN A 638 11.62 10.58 25.21
CA ASN A 638 10.45 11.44 25.36
C ASN A 638 10.69 12.56 26.40
N ALA A 639 11.33 12.26 27.53
CA ALA A 639 11.66 13.27 28.56
C ALA A 639 12.73 14.30 28.11
N LEU A 640 13.58 13.95 27.13
CA LEU A 640 14.47 14.90 26.47
C LEU A 640 13.70 15.88 25.56
N GLY A 641 12.50 15.52 25.10
CA GLY A 641 11.70 16.28 24.13
C GLY A 641 11.93 15.87 22.68
N ILE A 642 12.43 14.65 22.44
CA ILE A 642 12.71 14.14 21.09
C ILE A 642 11.46 13.43 20.57
N GLU A 643 10.69 14.10 19.70
CA GLU A 643 9.45 13.55 19.13
C GLU A 643 9.69 12.50 18.03
N LYS A 644 10.85 12.53 17.36
CA LYS A 644 11.18 11.63 16.24
C LYS A 644 11.94 10.42 16.77
N ILE A 645 11.31 9.25 16.76
CA ILE A 645 11.89 8.00 17.27
C ILE A 645 11.86 6.94 16.17
N ILE A 646 12.99 6.25 15.99
CA ILE A 646 13.14 5.07 15.13
C ILE A 646 13.39 3.86 16.05
N LEU A 647 12.66 2.78 15.83
CA LEU A 647 12.95 1.48 16.44
C LEU A 647 13.82 0.66 15.48
N ALA A 648 14.91 0.10 15.98
CA ALA A 648 15.81 -0.76 15.23
C ALA A 648 16.23 -1.95 16.10
N SER A 649 15.98 -3.18 15.65
CA SER A 649 16.25 -4.40 16.39
C SER A 649 17.38 -5.21 15.75
N SER A 650 18.20 -5.86 16.57
CA SER A 650 19.16 -6.89 16.15
C SER A 650 18.51 -8.25 15.84
N ALA A 651 17.30 -8.50 16.34
CA ALA A 651 16.46 -9.65 15.98
C ALA A 651 15.50 -9.32 14.82
N THR A 652 15.15 -10.32 14.01
CA THR A 652 14.26 -10.22 12.83
C THR A 652 12.91 -9.57 13.18
N PHE A 653 12.35 -9.94 14.33
CA PHE A 653 11.23 -9.28 14.99
C PHE A 653 11.24 -9.65 16.49
N PHE A 654 10.63 -8.81 17.34
CA PHE A 654 10.34 -9.15 18.74
C PHE A 654 8.83 -9.31 18.89
N ASP A 655 8.35 -10.54 19.05
CA ASP A 655 6.91 -10.87 19.02
C ASP A 655 6.08 -10.06 20.05
N SER A 656 6.67 -9.76 21.21
CA SER A 656 6.07 -8.95 22.28
C SER A 656 5.85 -7.47 21.90
N VAL A 657 6.42 -7.00 20.80
CA VAL A 657 6.35 -5.60 20.34
C VAL A 657 5.36 -5.43 19.17
N LEU A 658 5.17 -6.47 18.33
CA LEU A 658 4.39 -6.40 17.08
C LEU A 658 2.94 -5.90 17.31
N ASN A 659 2.27 -6.44 18.32
CA ASN A 659 0.93 -5.99 18.75
C ASN A 659 0.83 -4.48 19.07
N TYR A 660 1.92 -3.85 19.53
CA TYR A 660 1.94 -2.43 19.91
C TYR A 660 2.28 -1.49 18.75
N ILE A 661 2.82 -2.02 17.65
CA ILE A 661 3.10 -1.27 16.42
C ILE A 661 2.08 -1.53 15.29
N GLY A 662 1.19 -2.51 15.46
CA GLY A 662 0.10 -2.83 14.54
C GLY A 662 0.43 -3.90 13.49
N GLU A 663 1.54 -4.63 13.67
CA GLU A 663 1.88 -5.77 12.82
C GLU A 663 1.16 -7.04 13.29
N PRO A 664 0.50 -7.81 12.40
CA PRO A 664 -0.30 -8.97 12.75
C PRO A 664 0.59 -10.16 13.17
N LEU A 665 0.06 -10.94 14.11
CA LEU A 665 0.76 -12.04 14.76
C LEU A 665 0.33 -13.40 14.18
N ASP A 666 0.86 -13.70 12.99
CA ASP A 666 0.40 -14.74 12.07
C ASP A 666 1.09 -16.12 12.25
N PHE A 667 1.04 -16.68 13.46
CA PHE A 667 1.73 -17.94 13.85
C PHE A 667 1.26 -19.21 13.12
N SER A 668 0.24 -19.13 12.28
CA SER A 668 -0.17 -20.23 11.41
C SER A 668 0.83 -20.51 10.29
N TYR A 669 1.71 -19.56 9.96
CA TYR A 669 2.76 -19.71 8.93
C TYR A 669 4.07 -18.97 9.23
N VAL A 670 4.09 -18.03 10.20
CA VAL A 670 5.32 -17.38 10.66
C VAL A 670 5.82 -18.05 11.95
N PRO A 671 7.03 -18.65 11.96
CA PRO A 671 7.67 -19.09 13.20
C PRO A 671 7.93 -17.91 14.13
N SER A 672 7.59 -18.04 15.41
CA SER A 672 7.94 -17.08 16.46
C SER A 672 9.45 -17.04 16.70
N LEU A 673 9.95 -15.98 17.35
CA LEU A 673 11.39 -15.72 17.53
C LEU A 673 12.16 -16.87 18.20
N TYR A 674 11.47 -17.71 18.97
CA TYR A 674 12.03 -18.83 19.73
C TYR A 674 11.49 -20.20 19.27
N SER A 675 10.97 -20.33 18.04
CA SER A 675 10.50 -21.62 17.54
C SER A 675 11.60 -22.42 16.85
N VAL A 676 11.64 -23.74 17.09
CA VAL A 676 12.40 -24.71 16.28
C VAL A 676 11.74 -25.06 14.94
N THR A 677 10.55 -24.52 14.65
CA THR A 677 9.76 -24.88 13.46
C THR A 677 10.06 -24.00 12.24
N GLY A 678 9.93 -24.57 11.03
CA GLY A 678 10.01 -23.82 9.78
C GLY A 678 8.67 -23.19 9.37
N GLU A 679 8.63 -22.51 8.22
CA GLU A 679 7.38 -21.94 7.67
C GLU A 679 6.28 -22.99 7.40
N VAL A 680 6.70 -24.24 7.14
CA VAL A 680 5.82 -25.40 6.97
C VAL A 680 5.64 -26.08 8.33
N MET A 681 4.47 -25.89 8.94
CA MET A 681 4.13 -26.45 10.26
C MET A 681 2.93 -27.40 10.17
N SER A 682 3.06 -28.59 10.78
CA SER A 682 1.92 -29.45 11.10
C SER A 682 0.98 -28.81 12.13
N MET A 683 -0.15 -29.46 12.42
CA MET A 683 -1.07 -29.02 13.47
C MET A 683 -0.41 -28.95 14.86
N ALA A 684 0.49 -29.91 15.15
CA ALA A 684 1.23 -29.92 16.41
C ALA A 684 2.26 -28.77 16.46
N GLU A 685 2.97 -28.52 15.37
CA GLU A 685 3.97 -27.44 15.28
C GLU A 685 3.33 -26.05 15.31
N ARG A 686 2.15 -25.84 14.69
CA ARG A 686 1.39 -24.58 14.84
C ARG A 686 0.86 -24.36 16.25
N TYR A 687 0.46 -25.43 16.95
CA TYR A 687 0.11 -25.37 18.38
C TYR A 687 1.35 -25.00 19.22
N GLU A 688 2.48 -25.68 18.98
CA GLU A 688 3.76 -25.44 19.65
C GLU A 688 4.23 -23.98 19.49
N ASN A 689 4.23 -23.48 18.25
CA ASN A 689 4.59 -22.10 17.90
C ASN A 689 3.70 -21.06 18.60
N TRP A 690 2.40 -21.34 18.72
CA TRP A 690 1.46 -20.50 19.46
C TRP A 690 1.69 -20.55 20.98
N VAL A 691 2.01 -21.71 21.55
CA VAL A 691 2.33 -21.87 22.98
C VAL A 691 3.63 -21.14 23.34
N VAL A 692 4.67 -21.24 22.51
CA VAL A 692 5.96 -20.53 22.69
C VAL A 692 5.72 -19.03 22.87
N LEU A 693 4.87 -18.42 22.06
CA LEU A 693 4.44 -17.03 22.24
C LEU A 693 3.63 -16.83 23.54
N ALA A 694 2.53 -17.58 23.70
CA ALA A 694 1.49 -17.28 24.68
C ALA A 694 2.01 -17.28 26.14
N PHE A 695 3.09 -18.03 26.39
CA PHE A 695 3.79 -18.08 27.67
C PHE A 695 5.15 -17.36 27.66
N GLY A 696 5.83 -17.23 26.51
CA GLY A 696 7.12 -16.54 26.40
C GLY A 696 7.05 -15.00 26.36
N THR A 697 5.89 -14.40 26.10
CA THR A 697 5.71 -12.94 25.97
C THR A 697 5.11 -12.24 27.21
N ARG A 698 5.05 -12.89 28.38
CA ARG A 698 4.38 -12.40 29.61
C ARG A 698 5.34 -12.05 30.75
#